data_AF-A0A3D1ZR02-F1
#
_entry.id   AF-A0A3D1ZR02-F1
#
_cell.length_a   1.000
_cell.length_b   1.000
_cell.length_c   1.000
_cell.angle_alpha   90.00
_cell.angle_beta   90.00
_cell.angle_gamma   90.00
#
_symmetry.space_group_name_H-M   'P 1'
#
loop_
_entity.id
_entity.type
_entity.pdbx_description
1 polymer ?
#
loop_
_entity_poly.entity_id
_entity_poly.type
_entity_poly.pdbx_seq_one_letter_code
_entity_poly.pdbx_strand_id
1 'polypeptide(L)'
;RTVELLQTRPQVSEYYRHKFRYIFVDEYQDTNHAQYVLVRELSGIDSGEQPEAQARGAGRVGPSWITVVGDSDQSIYAFRGADIRNIQDFEQDFPNAETIMLEQNYRSTQTILDAANAVIAKNENRKPKKLWTALGAGDKIVGYAADNAQQEAGWIANEIARIHTEEGVAYRDIAIMYRANAQSRSLEEAMINANLPYQLVGGTKFYERKEVKDALAYLQAIVNPADNVNVRRILNVPKRGLGARAESLVARYADTHGTTFFDGIEHLEQIDGITGRTAKPLGAFRDLVHELADFAKEHDSKPSEVVAEVLSKSGLLEDLQRSQDPQDASRVDNLSQLQSVAAEFEQNTPDATLAGFLETTALVADSDQLPGEGEDSGKVTMMTLHTAKGLEYPYVFLTGMEQGTFPHQRALENTGELAEERRLAYVGITRAKRRLYLTRAAVRAQWGQANEMMPSQFLDEIPDELIDWKRREAGVERMRASWQDDSDDEYGGWGDDDDFGAASFGKSMYGKSTYGGSGAYGRGGESSRGGSSRTSSYGGSYGSYGSYSSHGTGRGTSSYGSRGSYGSGRSGYGSGKASGKSGRVATRRAKPKDLTKSVPANSLGGSNGLSIGDFRIGDKITHDRYGLGTVVDTQDKGANSVITVDFGTDGVKRLLLRVAPIEKL
;
A
#
# COMPACT_ATOMS: atom_id res chain seq x y z
N ARG A 1 14.37 31.80 7.36
CA ARG A 1 14.61 32.35 8.71
C ARG A 1 16.08 32.26 9.13
N THR A 2 16.69 31.09 9.36
CA THR A 2 18.13 31.03 9.69
C THR A 2 19.02 31.49 8.53
N VAL A 3 18.78 30.98 7.32
CA VAL A 3 19.47 31.43 6.09
C VAL A 3 19.35 32.94 5.91
N GLU A 4 18.12 33.44 5.96
CA GLU A 4 17.81 34.87 5.89
C GLU A 4 18.56 35.71 6.95
N LEU A 5 18.71 35.21 8.18
CA LEU A 5 19.50 35.88 9.22
C LEU A 5 20.99 35.97 8.83
N LEU A 6 21.56 34.90 8.28
CA LEU A 6 22.96 34.88 7.84
C LEU A 6 23.19 35.84 6.67
N GLN A 7 22.23 35.90 5.73
CA GLN A 7 22.30 36.78 4.55
C GLN A 7 22.08 38.26 4.91
N THR A 8 21.15 38.56 5.82
CA THR A 8 20.82 39.95 6.19
C THR A 8 21.75 40.55 7.23
N ARG A 9 22.42 39.72 8.04
CA ARG A 9 23.33 40.17 9.11
C ARG A 9 24.72 39.54 8.95
N PRO A 10 25.63 40.16 8.18
CA PRO A 10 26.97 39.65 7.93
C PRO A 10 27.78 39.33 9.19
N GLN A 11 27.65 40.15 10.24
CA GLN A 11 28.32 39.92 11.54
C GLN A 11 27.94 38.58 12.18
N VAL A 12 26.71 38.13 11.99
CA VAL A 12 26.22 36.84 12.50
C VAL A 12 26.82 35.70 11.66
N SER A 13 26.86 35.87 10.34
CA SER A 13 27.48 34.90 9.43
C SER A 13 28.96 34.72 9.72
N GLU A 14 29.71 35.82 9.87
CA GLU A 14 31.13 35.82 10.21
C GLU A 14 31.40 35.12 11.55
N TYR A 15 30.59 35.41 12.58
CA TYR A 15 30.68 34.73 13.88
C TYR A 15 30.56 33.20 13.74
N TYR A 16 29.58 32.73 12.96
CA TYR A 16 29.38 31.29 12.78
C TYR A 16 30.42 30.64 11.87
N ARG A 17 30.93 31.34 10.84
CA ARG A 17 32.07 30.87 10.01
C ARG A 17 33.32 30.67 10.86
N HIS A 18 33.64 31.63 11.73
CA HIS A 18 34.79 31.54 12.65
C HIS A 18 34.66 30.41 13.68
N LYS A 19 33.42 30.09 14.06
CA LYS A 19 33.09 29.03 15.00
C LYS A 19 33.13 27.65 14.33
N PHE A 20 32.49 27.52 13.17
CA PHE A 20 32.34 26.26 12.42
C PHE A 20 33.37 26.19 11.30
N ARG A 21 34.60 25.86 11.69
CA ARG A 21 35.77 25.78 10.79
C ARG A 21 35.77 24.52 9.92
N TYR A 22 35.19 23.46 10.46
CA TYR A 22 35.07 22.16 9.83
C TYR A 22 33.60 21.75 9.88
N ILE A 23 32.99 21.61 8.72
CA ILE A 23 31.57 21.30 8.55
C ILE A 23 31.50 19.90 7.95
N PHE A 24 30.91 18.97 8.70
CA PHE A 24 30.62 17.63 8.24
C PHE A 24 29.12 17.50 8.03
N VAL A 25 28.71 17.07 6.83
CA VAL A 25 27.30 16.82 6.50
C VAL A 25 27.17 15.39 6.02
N ASP A 26 26.43 14.58 6.76
CA ASP A 26 26.08 13.21 6.35
C ASP A 26 24.71 13.21 5.65
N GLU A 27 24.41 12.13 4.91
CA GLU A 27 23.17 11.95 4.14
C GLU A 27 22.84 13.14 3.20
N TYR A 28 23.88 13.70 2.56
CA TYR A 28 23.79 14.94 1.80
C TYR A 28 22.81 14.86 0.60
N GLN A 29 22.56 13.66 0.09
CA GLN A 29 21.60 13.40 -0.99
C GLN A 29 20.13 13.65 -0.61
N ASP A 30 19.81 13.76 0.69
CA ASP A 30 18.45 14.03 1.18
C ASP A 30 18.26 15.52 1.54
N THR A 31 19.23 16.37 1.23
CA THR A 31 19.15 17.79 1.57
C THR A 31 18.15 18.51 0.68
N ASN A 32 17.31 19.36 1.28
CA ASN A 32 16.46 20.28 0.54
C ASN A 32 17.21 21.59 0.21
N HIS A 33 16.64 22.40 -0.68
CA HIS A 33 17.25 23.66 -1.11
C HIS A 33 17.60 24.59 0.07
N ALA A 34 16.77 24.68 1.10
CA ALA A 34 17.04 25.54 2.25
C ALA A 34 18.23 25.03 3.10
N GLN A 35 18.39 23.72 3.25
CA GLN A 35 19.53 23.10 3.93
C GLN A 35 20.81 23.27 3.11
N TYR A 36 20.73 23.10 1.80
CA TYR A 36 21.83 23.37 0.89
C TYR A 36 22.32 24.82 1.01
N VAL A 37 21.41 25.82 0.91
CA VAL A 37 21.79 27.24 1.04
C VAL A 37 22.36 27.53 2.42
N LEU A 38 21.82 26.92 3.49
CA LEU A 38 22.39 27.07 4.83
C LEU A 38 23.85 26.60 4.91
N VAL A 39 24.16 25.44 4.34
CA VAL A 39 25.51 24.90 4.30
C VAL A 39 26.44 25.81 3.49
N ARG A 40 25.96 26.36 2.38
CA ARG A 40 26.70 27.31 1.53
C ARG A 40 27.00 28.64 2.24
N GLU A 41 26.04 29.17 2.99
CA GLU A 41 26.23 30.39 3.79
C GLU A 41 27.24 30.18 4.94
N LEU A 42 27.17 29.02 5.60
CA LEU A 42 28.07 28.64 6.69
C LEU A 42 29.49 28.30 6.21
N SER A 43 29.63 27.73 5.01
CA SER A 43 30.96 27.48 4.42
C SER A 43 31.63 28.78 4.00
N GLY A 44 30.84 29.79 3.63
CA GLY A 44 31.35 31.07 3.17
C GLY A 44 32.00 31.00 1.80
N ILE A 45 31.67 29.98 0.99
CA ILE A 45 32.25 29.80 -0.36
C ILE A 45 32.01 31.02 -1.28
N ASP A 46 30.93 31.76 -1.05
CA ASP A 46 30.56 32.97 -1.80
C ASP A 46 31.13 34.28 -1.23
N SER A 47 31.92 34.23 -0.16
CA SER A 47 32.46 35.45 0.48
C SER A 47 33.49 36.18 -0.38
N GLY A 48 33.98 35.54 -1.45
CA GLY A 48 35.06 36.05 -2.31
C GLY A 48 36.46 35.86 -1.72
N GLU A 49 36.58 35.30 -0.51
CA GLU A 49 37.86 34.96 0.10
C GLU A 49 38.42 33.66 -0.52
N GLN A 50 39.70 33.66 -0.87
CA GLN A 50 40.30 32.46 -1.46
C GLN A 50 40.60 31.39 -0.40
N PRO A 51 40.30 30.12 -0.68
CA PRO A 51 40.68 29.02 0.20
C PRO A 51 42.20 28.84 0.20
N GLU A 52 42.83 28.99 1.37
CA GLU A 52 44.23 28.62 1.58
C GLU A 52 44.33 27.15 2.03
N ALA A 53 44.68 26.25 1.11
CA ALA A 53 44.74 24.79 1.35
C ALA A 53 45.70 24.37 2.50
N GLN A 54 46.68 25.21 2.86
CA GLN A 54 47.65 24.95 3.92
C GLN A 54 47.39 25.75 5.21
N ALA A 55 46.35 26.61 5.24
CA ALA A 55 46.07 27.43 6.40
C ALA A 55 45.50 26.56 7.53
N ARG A 56 46.20 26.53 8.68
CA ARG A 56 45.71 25.92 9.93
C ARG A 56 44.51 26.67 10.55
N GLY A 57 43.94 27.64 9.82
CA GLY A 57 42.91 28.57 10.26
C GLY A 57 41.68 28.64 9.35
N ALA A 58 41.22 27.50 8.83
CA ALA A 58 39.96 27.40 8.07
C ALA A 58 38.81 28.15 8.78
N GLY A 59 38.04 28.96 8.04
CA GLY A 59 36.97 29.80 8.57
C GLY A 59 37.41 31.00 9.43
N ARG A 60 38.72 31.20 9.68
CA ARG A 60 39.30 32.46 10.22
C ARG A 60 40.04 33.27 9.16
N VAL A 61 40.55 32.59 8.14
CA VAL A 61 41.13 33.14 6.92
C VAL A 61 40.56 32.28 5.79
N GLY A 62 39.73 32.85 4.93
CA GLY A 62 39.08 32.09 3.88
C GLY A 62 37.87 31.25 4.34
N PRO A 63 37.22 30.55 3.41
CA PRO A 63 36.04 29.74 3.69
C PRO A 63 36.32 28.58 4.67
N SER A 64 35.27 28.11 5.34
CA SER A 64 35.33 26.92 6.19
C SER A 64 35.51 25.65 5.35
N TRP A 65 36.15 24.65 5.93
CA TRP A 65 36.32 23.36 5.28
C TRP A 65 35.02 22.56 5.38
N ILE A 66 34.55 22.06 4.24
CA ILE A 66 33.34 21.27 4.14
C ILE A 66 33.68 19.86 3.67
N THR A 67 33.10 18.88 4.35
CA THR A 67 33.10 17.48 3.93
C THR A 67 31.66 17.00 3.93
N VAL A 68 31.18 16.64 2.75
CA VAL A 68 29.85 16.03 2.58
C VAL A 68 30.01 14.55 2.30
N VAL A 69 29.14 13.75 2.89
CA VAL A 69 29.05 12.32 2.65
C VAL A 69 27.61 12.03 2.22
N GLY A 70 27.47 11.19 1.21
CA GLY A 70 26.17 10.78 0.75
C GLY A 70 26.26 9.81 -0.42
N ASP A 71 25.11 9.24 -0.74
CA ASP A 71 24.96 8.31 -1.84
C ASP A 71 23.74 8.70 -2.67
N SER A 72 23.95 9.11 -3.93
CA SER A 72 22.86 9.48 -4.85
C SER A 72 21.86 8.35 -5.09
N ASP A 73 22.29 7.08 -4.98
CA ASP A 73 21.39 5.93 -5.12
C ASP A 73 20.52 5.68 -3.88
N GLN A 74 20.78 6.40 -2.78
CA GLN A 74 20.02 6.33 -1.52
C GLN A 74 19.24 7.62 -1.24
N SER A 75 19.03 8.48 -2.25
CA SER A 75 18.11 9.61 -2.15
C SER A 75 16.69 9.08 -2.27
N ILE A 76 15.91 9.13 -1.18
CA ILE A 76 14.54 8.55 -1.11
C ILE A 76 13.53 9.51 -0.47
N TYR A 77 13.90 10.78 -0.31
CA TYR A 77 13.08 11.82 0.32
C TYR A 77 12.72 12.95 -0.65
N ALA A 78 12.66 12.68 -1.96
CA ALA A 78 12.24 13.69 -2.94
C ALA A 78 10.85 14.28 -2.61
N PHE A 79 9.95 13.47 -2.06
CA PHE A 79 8.62 13.92 -1.60
C PHE A 79 8.66 14.92 -0.43
N ARG A 80 9.77 15.01 0.31
CA ARG A 80 10.03 16.04 1.35
C ARG A 80 10.80 17.25 0.81
N GLY A 81 11.01 17.32 -0.51
CA GLY A 81 11.75 18.39 -1.17
C GLY A 81 13.26 18.20 -1.17
N ALA A 82 13.75 16.97 -0.97
CA ALA A 82 15.16 16.65 -1.19
C ALA A 82 15.51 16.83 -2.67
N ASP A 83 16.68 17.39 -2.94
CA ASP A 83 17.16 17.60 -4.31
C ASP A 83 18.47 16.81 -4.52
N ILE A 84 18.37 15.74 -5.30
CA ILE A 84 19.52 14.88 -5.64
C ILE A 84 20.63 15.65 -6.37
N ARG A 85 20.30 16.77 -7.03
CA ARG A 85 21.27 17.62 -7.70
C ARG A 85 22.28 18.20 -6.74
N ASN A 86 21.91 18.45 -5.48
CA ASN A 86 22.82 18.99 -4.46
C ASN A 86 24.09 18.13 -4.33
N ILE A 87 23.96 16.79 -4.36
CA ILE A 87 25.11 15.90 -4.28
C ILE A 87 25.76 15.64 -5.66
N GLN A 88 24.97 15.61 -6.73
CA GLN A 88 25.49 15.34 -8.08
C GLN A 88 26.36 16.50 -8.60
N ASP A 89 25.92 17.72 -8.34
CA ASP A 89 26.51 18.98 -8.81
C ASP A 89 27.42 19.64 -7.75
N PHE A 90 27.75 18.93 -6.67
CA PHE A 90 28.61 19.46 -5.61
C PHE A 90 29.96 19.96 -6.13
N GLU A 91 30.54 19.29 -7.14
CA GLU A 91 31.80 19.67 -7.78
C GLU A 91 31.67 20.99 -8.59
N GLN A 92 30.47 21.34 -9.03
CA GLN A 92 30.20 22.61 -9.72
C GLN A 92 30.15 23.77 -8.72
N ASP A 93 29.56 23.53 -7.55
CA ASP A 93 29.42 24.52 -6.48
C ASP A 93 30.68 24.70 -5.64
N PHE A 94 31.47 23.62 -5.50
CA PHE A 94 32.73 23.58 -4.76
C PHE A 94 33.85 23.11 -5.70
N PRO A 95 34.39 23.99 -6.58
CA PRO A 95 35.32 23.60 -7.64
C PRO A 95 36.67 23.06 -7.14
N ASN A 96 37.00 23.29 -5.87
CA ASN A 96 38.21 22.75 -5.22
C ASN A 96 37.94 21.47 -4.41
N ALA A 97 36.75 20.88 -4.53
CA ALA A 97 36.39 19.67 -3.80
C ALA A 97 37.17 18.46 -4.32
N GLU A 98 37.63 17.62 -3.40
CA GLU A 98 38.20 16.31 -3.71
C GLU A 98 37.11 15.24 -3.57
N THR A 99 36.87 14.48 -4.63
CA THR A 99 35.88 13.39 -4.64
C THR A 99 36.56 12.06 -4.33
N ILE A 100 36.17 11.45 -3.21
CA ILE A 100 36.64 10.11 -2.80
C ILE A 100 35.49 9.12 -2.96
N MET A 101 35.69 8.09 -3.79
CA MET A 101 34.70 7.03 -4.00
C MET A 101 34.99 5.83 -3.09
N LEU A 102 34.02 5.46 -2.25
CA LEU A 102 34.09 4.28 -1.39
C LEU A 102 33.35 3.12 -2.06
N GLU A 103 34.10 2.24 -2.73
CA GLU A 103 33.53 1.13 -3.51
C GLU A 103 33.43 -0.19 -2.75
N GLN A 104 34.15 -0.33 -1.64
CA GLN A 104 34.11 -1.55 -0.83
C GLN A 104 32.95 -1.50 0.17
N ASN A 105 32.00 -2.41 0.02
CA ASN A 105 30.92 -2.63 0.96
C ASN A 105 31.34 -3.66 2.03
N TYR A 106 31.14 -3.31 3.29
CA TYR A 106 31.48 -4.14 4.44
C TYR A 106 30.25 -4.78 5.11
N ARG A 107 29.04 -4.50 4.61
CA ARG A 107 27.76 -4.89 5.20
C ARG A 107 27.22 -6.19 4.63
N SER A 108 27.12 -6.24 3.30
CA SER A 108 26.34 -7.23 2.55
C SER A 108 27.24 -8.20 1.80
N THR A 109 26.73 -9.40 1.54
CA THR A 109 27.37 -10.41 0.69
C THR A 109 27.31 -10.02 -0.79
N GLN A 110 28.16 -10.64 -1.62
CA GLN A 110 28.27 -10.25 -3.03
C GLN A 110 26.96 -10.53 -3.79
N THR A 111 26.25 -11.62 -3.48
CA THR A 111 24.95 -11.93 -4.09
C THR A 111 23.91 -10.82 -3.83
N ILE A 112 23.86 -10.26 -2.62
CA ILE A 112 22.94 -9.16 -2.29
C ILE A 112 23.36 -7.88 -3.02
N LEU A 113 24.66 -7.60 -3.10
CA LEU A 113 25.18 -6.42 -3.79
C LEU A 113 24.98 -6.50 -5.30
N ASP A 114 25.15 -7.68 -5.90
CA ASP A 114 24.92 -7.91 -7.33
C ASP A 114 23.45 -7.69 -7.68
N ALA A 115 22.53 -8.19 -6.85
CA ALA A 115 21.10 -7.91 -7.02
C ALA A 115 20.77 -6.43 -6.87
N ALA A 116 21.31 -5.75 -5.84
CA ALA A 116 21.11 -4.31 -5.65
C ALA A 116 21.66 -3.49 -6.83
N ASN A 117 22.87 -3.82 -7.29
CA ASN A 117 23.52 -3.18 -8.43
C ASN A 117 22.72 -3.39 -9.73
N ALA A 118 22.16 -4.59 -9.94
CA ALA A 118 21.36 -4.88 -11.12
C ALA A 118 20.06 -4.05 -11.16
N VAL A 119 19.36 -3.95 -10.01
CA VAL A 119 18.15 -3.13 -9.89
C VAL A 119 18.48 -1.66 -10.14
N ILE A 120 19.48 -1.09 -9.46
CA ILE A 120 19.78 0.35 -9.55
C ILE A 120 20.43 0.77 -10.87
N ALA A 121 21.10 -0.15 -11.59
CA ALA A 121 21.73 0.14 -12.88
C ALA A 121 20.75 0.57 -13.97
N LYS A 122 19.45 0.31 -13.79
CA LYS A 122 18.38 0.75 -14.70
C LYS A 122 17.98 2.23 -14.50
N ASN A 123 18.47 2.92 -13.47
CA ASN A 123 18.22 4.35 -13.31
C ASN A 123 19.09 5.19 -14.26
N GLU A 124 18.46 6.16 -14.91
CA GLU A 124 19.12 7.14 -15.77
C GLU A 124 19.89 8.20 -14.93
N ASN A 125 20.88 8.86 -15.53
CA ASN A 125 21.64 9.97 -14.92
C ASN A 125 22.38 9.63 -13.61
N ARG A 126 22.85 8.39 -13.49
CA ARG A 126 23.63 7.90 -12.35
C ARG A 126 25.14 8.01 -12.62
N LYS A 127 25.92 8.50 -11.65
CA LYS A 127 27.39 8.36 -11.69
C LYS A 127 27.76 6.88 -11.50
N PRO A 128 28.50 6.25 -12.43
CA PRO A 128 28.82 4.84 -12.34
C PRO A 128 29.69 4.58 -11.10
N LYS A 129 29.23 3.67 -10.23
CA LYS A 129 30.01 3.13 -9.12
C LYS A 129 29.78 1.63 -9.05
N LYS A 130 30.83 0.88 -8.73
CA LYS A 130 30.79 -0.58 -8.64
C LYS A 130 31.08 -1.02 -7.20
N LEU A 131 30.01 -1.35 -6.47
CA LEU A 131 30.15 -1.86 -5.11
C LEU A 131 30.61 -3.31 -5.12
N TRP A 132 31.63 -3.64 -4.33
CA TRP A 132 32.13 -5.01 -4.14
C TRP A 132 32.34 -5.32 -2.66
N THR A 133 32.34 -6.60 -2.28
CA THR A 133 32.57 -7.03 -0.89
C THR A 133 33.66 -8.10 -0.77
N ALA A 134 34.35 -8.11 0.37
CA ALA A 134 35.30 -9.14 0.73
C ALA A 134 34.66 -10.34 1.47
N LEU A 135 33.35 -10.28 1.76
CA LEU A 135 32.62 -11.32 2.52
C LEU A 135 32.33 -12.60 1.71
N GLY A 136 32.62 -12.58 0.40
CA GLY A 136 32.31 -13.67 -0.53
C GLY A 136 30.90 -13.62 -1.09
N ALA A 137 30.51 -14.65 -1.85
CA ALA A 137 29.22 -14.74 -2.52
C ALA A 137 28.04 -14.66 -1.55
N GLY A 138 28.10 -15.43 -0.46
CA GLY A 138 26.99 -15.58 0.49
C GLY A 138 25.90 -16.52 -0.01
N ASP A 139 24.77 -16.50 0.69
CA ASP A 139 23.59 -17.28 0.31
C ASP A 139 22.83 -16.63 -0.84
N LYS A 140 22.10 -17.45 -1.62
CA LYS A 140 21.12 -16.97 -2.59
C LYS A 140 19.98 -16.22 -1.92
N ILE A 141 19.40 -15.26 -2.65
CA ILE A 141 18.19 -14.55 -2.26
C ILE A 141 17.03 -15.54 -2.31
N VAL A 142 16.17 -15.58 -1.30
CA VAL A 142 15.03 -16.50 -1.29
C VAL A 142 13.80 -15.79 -1.87
N GLY A 143 13.19 -16.37 -2.90
CA GLY A 143 11.97 -15.85 -3.53
C GLY A 143 10.74 -16.68 -3.20
N TYR A 144 9.61 -16.04 -2.86
CA TYR A 144 8.34 -16.72 -2.60
C TYR A 144 7.13 -15.96 -3.13
N ALA A 145 6.30 -16.63 -3.94
CA ALA A 145 5.01 -16.16 -4.43
C ALA A 145 3.86 -16.86 -3.70
N ALA A 146 3.08 -16.11 -2.92
CA ALA A 146 1.89 -16.55 -2.23
C ALA A 146 0.62 -16.33 -3.05
N ASP A 147 -0.45 -17.06 -2.73
CA ASP A 147 -1.76 -16.86 -3.38
C ASP A 147 -2.45 -15.57 -2.92
N ASN A 148 -2.27 -15.17 -1.66
CA ASN A 148 -2.82 -13.93 -1.10
C ASN A 148 -1.92 -13.33 -0.01
N ALA A 149 -2.27 -12.12 0.46
CA ALA A 149 -1.52 -11.37 1.49
C ALA A 149 -1.38 -12.13 2.83
N GLN A 150 -2.40 -12.90 3.22
CA GLN A 150 -2.42 -13.68 4.46
C GLN A 150 -1.49 -14.88 4.37
N GLN A 151 -1.46 -15.57 3.23
CA GLN A 151 -0.53 -16.67 2.98
C GLN A 151 0.91 -16.19 2.87
N GLU A 152 1.14 -15.01 2.29
CA GLU A 152 2.47 -14.38 2.31
C GLU A 152 2.92 -14.14 3.76
N ALA A 153 2.07 -13.49 4.56
CA ALA A 153 2.38 -13.18 5.95
C ALA A 153 2.58 -14.44 6.81
N GLY A 154 1.71 -15.45 6.64
CA GLY A 154 1.83 -16.74 7.33
C GLY A 154 3.10 -17.49 6.94
N TRP A 155 3.50 -17.45 5.66
CA TRP A 155 4.77 -18.04 5.23
C TRP A 155 5.97 -17.31 5.85
N ILE A 156 5.95 -15.97 5.89
CA ILE A 156 7.00 -15.17 6.54
C ILE A 156 7.12 -15.52 8.03
N ALA A 157 5.99 -15.59 8.75
CA ALA A 157 5.98 -15.96 10.17
C ALA A 157 6.57 -17.37 10.39
N ASN A 158 6.17 -18.36 9.58
CA ASN A 158 6.71 -19.72 9.65
C ASN A 158 8.21 -19.75 9.35
N GLU A 159 8.67 -18.99 8.36
CA GLU A 159 10.09 -18.93 8.00
C GLU A 159 10.92 -18.25 9.09
N ILE A 160 10.39 -17.21 9.75
CA ILE A 160 11.03 -16.58 10.91
C ILE A 160 11.14 -17.58 12.08
N ALA A 161 10.07 -18.32 12.38
CA ALA A 161 10.08 -19.34 13.42
C ALA A 161 11.10 -20.45 13.11
N ARG A 162 11.19 -20.86 11.83
CA ARG A 162 12.19 -21.82 11.34
C ARG A 162 13.61 -21.29 11.55
N ILE A 163 13.91 -20.08 11.09
CA ILE A 163 15.23 -19.44 11.23
C ILE A 163 15.62 -19.32 12.71
N HIS A 164 14.69 -18.95 13.60
CA HIS A 164 14.97 -18.86 15.03
C HIS A 164 15.28 -20.23 15.64
N THR A 165 14.48 -21.25 15.32
CA THR A 165 14.56 -22.58 15.93
C THR A 165 15.72 -23.42 15.37
N GLU A 166 15.93 -23.40 14.06
CA GLU A 166 16.92 -24.24 13.37
C GLU A 166 18.30 -23.57 13.29
N GLU A 167 18.34 -22.26 13.01
CA GLU A 167 19.60 -21.52 12.81
C GLU A 167 20.04 -20.76 14.08
N GLY A 168 19.20 -20.70 15.13
CA GLY A 168 19.54 -20.06 16.41
C GLY A 168 19.63 -18.53 16.34
N VAL A 169 19.01 -17.91 15.33
CA VAL A 169 19.08 -16.45 15.10
C VAL A 169 18.13 -15.73 16.04
N ALA A 170 18.59 -14.66 16.69
CA ALA A 170 17.75 -13.86 17.58
C ALA A 170 16.71 -13.05 16.80
N TYR A 171 15.50 -12.86 17.34
CA TYR A 171 14.44 -12.09 16.66
C TYR A 171 14.84 -10.65 16.36
N ARG A 172 15.69 -10.04 17.21
CA ARG A 172 16.24 -8.68 16.99
C ARG A 172 17.08 -8.55 15.70
N ASP A 173 17.60 -9.66 15.17
CA ASP A 173 18.44 -9.69 13.96
C ASP A 173 17.62 -9.87 12.68
N ILE A 174 16.29 -9.90 12.80
CA ILE A 174 15.34 -10.09 11.71
C ILE A 174 14.51 -8.83 11.52
N ALA A 175 14.43 -8.34 10.29
CA ALA A 175 13.56 -7.23 9.91
C ALA A 175 12.63 -7.57 8.75
N ILE A 176 11.40 -7.04 8.82
CA ILE A 176 10.40 -7.09 7.75
C ILE A 176 10.19 -5.67 7.25
N MET A 177 10.38 -5.48 5.95
CA MET A 177 10.31 -4.19 5.27
C MET A 177 9.20 -4.22 4.23
N TYR A 178 8.36 -3.19 4.28
CA TYR A 178 7.23 -3.00 3.37
C TYR A 178 7.19 -1.57 2.83
N ARG A 179 6.48 -1.37 1.72
CA ARG A 179 6.38 -0.06 1.06
C ARG A 179 5.40 0.87 1.73
N ALA A 180 4.27 0.35 2.21
CA ALA A 180 3.18 1.13 2.81
C ALA A 180 2.73 0.55 4.16
N ASN A 181 2.34 1.43 5.09
CA ASN A 181 1.88 1.04 6.42
C ASN A 181 0.62 0.15 6.41
N ALA A 182 -0.20 0.21 5.36
CA ALA A 182 -1.37 -0.68 5.24
C ALA A 182 -0.97 -2.17 5.20
N GLN A 183 0.21 -2.50 4.65
CA GLN A 183 0.71 -3.87 4.54
C GLN A 183 1.06 -4.51 5.90
N SER A 184 1.38 -3.69 6.91
CA SER A 184 1.75 -4.21 8.24
C SER A 184 0.66 -5.08 8.87
N ARG A 185 -0.62 -4.83 8.56
CA ARG A 185 -1.76 -5.52 9.16
C ARG A 185 -1.67 -7.05 9.10
N SER A 186 -1.56 -7.62 7.90
CA SER A 186 -1.56 -9.08 7.73
C SER A 186 -0.30 -9.70 8.31
N LEU A 187 0.82 -8.96 8.28
CA LEU A 187 2.08 -9.35 8.89
C LEU A 187 1.98 -9.38 10.42
N GLU A 188 1.42 -8.34 11.05
CA GLU A 188 1.19 -8.29 12.50
C GLU A 188 0.33 -9.46 12.96
N GLU A 189 -0.78 -9.72 12.26
CA GLU A 189 -1.68 -10.83 12.56
C GLU A 189 -0.99 -12.20 12.46
N ALA A 190 -0.17 -12.40 11.42
CA ALA A 190 0.61 -13.63 11.28
C ALA A 190 1.65 -13.80 12.40
N MET A 191 2.29 -12.70 12.86
CA MET A 191 3.22 -12.75 14.00
C MET A 191 2.48 -13.12 15.29
N ILE A 192 1.31 -12.52 15.55
CA ILE A 192 0.48 -12.81 16.73
C ILE A 192 0.06 -14.29 16.71
N ASN A 193 -0.46 -14.77 15.59
CA ASN A 193 -0.92 -16.16 15.44
C ASN A 193 0.22 -17.18 15.60
N ALA A 194 1.43 -16.83 15.17
CA ALA A 194 2.63 -17.64 15.35
C ALA A 194 3.31 -17.45 16.72
N ASN A 195 2.76 -16.59 17.59
CA ASN A 195 3.32 -16.21 18.89
C ASN A 195 4.76 -15.66 18.79
N LEU A 196 5.03 -14.87 17.75
CA LEU A 196 6.33 -14.27 17.47
C LEU A 196 6.38 -12.83 18.02
N PRO A 197 7.41 -12.47 18.81
CA PRO A 197 7.52 -11.12 19.35
C PRO A 197 7.92 -10.15 18.23
N TYR A 198 7.14 -9.08 18.05
CA TYR A 198 7.40 -8.07 17.02
C TYR A 198 7.35 -6.64 17.57
N GLN A 199 7.92 -5.71 16.81
CA GLN A 199 7.85 -4.26 17.07
C GLN A 199 7.73 -3.47 15.77
N LEU A 200 6.96 -2.38 15.78
CA LEU A 200 6.83 -1.45 14.67
C LEU A 200 7.76 -0.25 14.86
N VAL A 201 8.55 0.11 13.84
CA VAL A 201 9.42 1.31 13.86
C VAL A 201 8.83 2.41 12.98
N GLY A 202 8.61 3.57 13.60
CA GLY A 202 8.13 4.76 12.89
C GLY A 202 6.63 4.79 12.60
N GLY A 203 5.84 3.93 13.26
CA GLY A 203 4.38 3.90 13.15
C GLY A 203 3.72 3.43 14.45
N THR A 204 2.42 3.71 14.58
CA THR A 204 1.57 3.09 15.60
C THR A 204 1.00 1.78 15.07
N LYS A 205 0.67 0.86 15.96
CA LYS A 205 -0.06 -0.37 15.62
C LYS A 205 -1.30 -0.05 14.82
N PHE A 206 -1.73 -0.95 13.94
CA PHE A 206 -2.84 -0.70 13.02
C PHE A 206 -4.09 -0.13 13.73
N TYR A 207 -4.56 -0.78 14.80
CA TYR A 207 -5.72 -0.35 15.57
C TYR A 207 -5.49 0.87 16.48
N GLU A 208 -4.25 1.32 16.61
CA GLU A 208 -3.91 2.53 17.35
C GLU A 208 -3.89 3.79 16.48
N ARG A 209 -3.87 3.63 15.15
CA ARG A 209 -3.86 4.73 14.19
C ARG A 209 -5.11 5.58 14.36
N LYS A 210 -4.94 6.90 14.21
CA LYS A 210 -6.01 7.87 14.48
C LYS A 210 -7.25 7.59 13.63
N GLU A 211 -7.07 7.48 12.32
CA GLU A 211 -8.15 7.23 11.36
C GLU A 211 -8.86 5.89 11.59
N VAL A 212 -8.12 4.84 11.95
CA VAL A 212 -8.69 3.52 12.28
C VAL A 212 -9.50 3.59 13.57
N LYS A 213 -8.97 4.25 14.62
CA LYS A 213 -9.71 4.47 15.87
C LYS A 213 -10.96 5.33 15.68
N ASP A 214 -10.89 6.33 14.82
CA ASP A 214 -12.04 7.19 14.52
C ASP A 214 -13.13 6.38 13.81
N ALA A 215 -12.77 5.57 12.81
CA ALA A 215 -13.71 4.66 12.14
C ALA A 215 -14.30 3.60 13.08
N LEU A 216 -13.47 2.96 13.92
CA LEU A 216 -13.95 2.01 14.93
C LEU A 216 -14.87 2.66 15.96
N ALA A 217 -14.61 3.91 16.35
CA ALA A 217 -15.47 4.64 17.26
C ALA A 217 -16.85 4.94 16.65
N TYR A 218 -16.95 5.19 15.34
CA TYR A 218 -18.25 5.25 14.66
C TYR A 218 -18.98 3.90 14.75
N LEU A 219 -18.29 2.80 14.41
CA LEU A 219 -18.88 1.46 14.44
C LEU A 219 -19.33 1.06 15.86
N GLN A 220 -18.56 1.43 16.88
CA GLN A 220 -18.94 1.20 18.28
C GLN A 220 -20.11 2.08 18.72
N ALA A 221 -20.15 3.35 18.28
CA ALA A 221 -21.24 4.26 18.61
C ALA A 221 -22.59 3.87 17.98
N ILE A 222 -22.59 3.29 16.76
CA ILE A 222 -23.83 2.84 16.11
C ILE A 222 -24.37 1.54 16.72
N VAL A 223 -23.49 0.64 17.20
CA VAL A 223 -23.89 -0.59 17.89
C VAL A 223 -24.31 -0.30 19.33
N ASN A 224 -23.61 0.61 20.00
CA ASN A 224 -23.87 1.01 21.38
C ASN A 224 -23.85 2.55 21.54
N PRO A 225 -24.99 3.23 21.32
CA PRO A 225 -25.10 4.67 21.52
C PRO A 225 -24.85 5.13 22.97
N ALA A 226 -24.91 4.22 23.94
CA ALA A 226 -24.58 4.52 25.34
C ALA A 226 -23.06 4.65 25.60
N ASP A 227 -22.22 4.36 24.60
CA ASP A 227 -20.77 4.55 24.70
C ASP A 227 -20.39 6.03 24.58
N ASN A 228 -20.41 6.70 25.73
CA ASN A 228 -20.03 8.11 25.85
C ASN A 228 -18.61 8.40 25.35
N VAL A 229 -17.68 7.45 25.45
CA VAL A 229 -16.27 7.67 25.07
C VAL A 229 -16.17 7.77 23.56
N ASN A 230 -16.77 6.81 22.84
CA ASN A 230 -16.72 6.76 21.39
C ASN A 230 -17.57 7.83 20.72
N VAL A 231 -18.78 8.10 21.24
CA VAL A 231 -19.64 9.18 20.73
C VAL A 231 -18.95 10.54 20.85
N ARG A 232 -18.29 10.82 21.99
CA ARG A 232 -17.54 12.09 22.18
C ARG A 232 -16.33 12.19 21.26
N ARG A 233 -15.65 11.08 20.99
CA ARG A 233 -14.50 11.04 20.08
C ARG A 233 -14.86 11.48 18.67
N ILE A 234 -15.98 10.97 18.15
CA ILE A 234 -16.40 11.18 16.75
C ILE A 234 -17.24 12.45 16.53
N LEU A 235 -17.73 13.08 17.61
CA LEU A 235 -18.63 14.24 17.57
C LEU A 235 -18.15 15.32 16.59
N ASN A 236 -16.85 15.65 16.61
CA ASN A 236 -16.25 16.69 15.76
C ASN A 236 -15.16 16.15 14.82
N VAL A 237 -15.24 14.86 14.46
CA VAL A 237 -14.38 14.24 13.46
C VAL A 237 -15.25 13.59 12.37
N PRO A 238 -15.24 14.07 11.11
CA PRO A 238 -14.59 15.27 10.59
C PRO A 238 -15.08 16.57 11.25
N LYS A 239 -14.40 17.70 11.01
CA LYS A 239 -14.72 18.98 11.67
C LYS A 239 -16.13 19.45 11.31
N ARG A 240 -17.02 19.49 12.31
CA ARG A 240 -18.43 19.97 12.20
C ARG A 240 -18.66 21.37 12.78
N GLY A 241 -17.59 22.04 13.20
CA GLY A 241 -17.67 23.33 13.88
C GLY A 241 -18.15 23.23 15.33
N LEU A 242 -18.10 22.04 15.92
CA LEU A 242 -18.44 21.79 17.32
C LEU A 242 -17.20 22.01 18.20
N GLY A 243 -17.23 23.05 19.04
CA GLY A 243 -16.15 23.35 19.98
C GLY A 243 -16.35 22.69 21.35
N ALA A 244 -15.33 22.75 22.21
CA ALA A 244 -15.35 22.19 23.57
C ALA A 244 -16.53 22.70 24.44
N ARG A 245 -17.03 23.92 24.17
CA ARG A 245 -18.21 24.46 24.85
C ARG A 245 -19.50 23.70 24.50
N ALA A 246 -19.66 23.28 23.24
CA ALA A 246 -20.84 22.52 22.82
C ALA A 246 -20.85 21.14 23.50
N GLU A 247 -19.71 20.45 23.46
CA GLU A 247 -19.54 19.15 24.11
C GLU A 247 -19.81 19.23 25.62
N SER A 248 -19.27 20.23 26.31
CA SER A 248 -19.45 20.39 27.76
C SER A 248 -20.90 20.71 28.18
N LEU A 249 -21.67 21.40 27.34
CA LEU A 249 -23.10 21.64 27.61
C LEU A 249 -23.91 20.34 27.54
N VAL A 250 -23.65 19.52 26.51
CA VAL A 250 -24.30 18.20 26.35
C VAL A 250 -23.88 17.25 27.47
N ALA A 251 -22.59 17.18 27.78
CA ALA A 251 -22.06 16.35 28.88
C ALA A 251 -22.70 16.73 30.22
N ARG A 252 -22.78 18.04 30.53
CA ARG A 252 -23.40 18.51 31.77
C ARG A 252 -24.88 18.16 31.85
N TYR A 253 -25.62 18.25 30.74
CA TYR A 253 -27.02 17.84 30.72
C TYR A 253 -27.17 16.35 31.00
N ALA A 254 -26.36 15.51 30.34
CA ALA A 254 -26.35 14.06 30.55
C ALA A 254 -26.00 13.68 32.00
N ASP A 255 -24.96 14.31 32.58
CA ASP A 255 -24.55 14.09 33.97
C ASP A 255 -25.65 14.51 34.96
N THR A 256 -26.40 15.58 34.68
CA THR A 256 -27.46 16.09 35.56
C THR A 256 -28.70 15.20 35.55
N HIS A 257 -29.03 14.60 34.40
CA HIS A 257 -30.22 13.77 34.23
C HIS A 257 -29.91 12.26 34.40
N GLY A 258 -28.64 11.89 34.58
CA GLY A 258 -28.23 10.49 34.68
C GLY A 258 -28.44 9.71 33.38
N THR A 259 -28.37 10.40 32.23
CA THR A 259 -28.57 9.82 30.90
C THR A 259 -27.24 9.68 30.15
N THR A 260 -27.27 9.06 28.97
CA THR A 260 -26.07 8.96 28.12
C THR A 260 -25.79 10.29 27.42
N PHE A 261 -24.56 10.46 26.95
CA PHE A 261 -24.18 11.64 26.18
C PHE A 261 -25.01 11.76 24.90
N PHE A 262 -25.30 10.63 24.25
CA PHE A 262 -26.14 10.59 23.05
C PHE A 262 -27.59 10.96 23.36
N ASP A 263 -28.17 10.50 24.47
CA ASP A 263 -29.51 10.95 24.92
C ASP A 263 -29.57 12.46 25.13
N GLY A 264 -28.46 13.07 25.60
CA GLY A 264 -28.34 14.53 25.67
C GLY A 264 -28.43 15.20 24.29
N ILE A 265 -27.92 14.56 23.24
CA ILE A 265 -28.07 15.01 21.85
C ILE A 265 -29.50 14.74 21.32
N GLU A 266 -30.21 13.74 21.82
CA GLU A 266 -31.63 13.57 21.49
C GLU A 266 -32.48 14.72 22.04
N HIS A 267 -32.12 15.24 23.23
CA HIS A 267 -32.86 16.27 23.96
C HIS A 267 -32.25 17.68 23.83
N LEU A 268 -31.62 18.00 22.69
CA LEU A 268 -30.93 19.29 22.46
C LEU A 268 -31.78 20.53 22.76
N GLU A 269 -33.09 20.46 22.53
CA GLU A 269 -34.03 21.55 22.77
C GLU A 269 -34.23 21.88 24.26
N GLN A 270 -33.91 20.93 25.14
CA GLN A 270 -34.02 21.08 26.59
C GLN A 270 -32.73 21.57 27.24
N ILE A 271 -31.64 21.72 26.47
CA ILE A 271 -30.34 22.13 26.99
C ILE A 271 -30.21 23.65 26.97
N ASP A 272 -30.23 24.25 28.15
CA ASP A 272 -29.99 25.68 28.33
C ASP A 272 -28.60 26.11 27.83
N GLY A 273 -28.59 27.11 26.94
CA GLY A 273 -27.37 27.73 26.43
C GLY A 273 -26.84 27.17 25.11
N ILE A 274 -27.55 26.23 24.49
CA ILE A 274 -27.29 25.84 23.09
C ILE A 274 -27.83 26.91 22.15
N THR A 275 -26.94 27.49 21.34
CA THR A 275 -27.33 28.45 20.29
C THR A 275 -27.75 27.72 19.02
N GLY A 276 -28.56 28.34 18.16
CA GLY A 276 -28.94 27.75 16.86
C GLY A 276 -27.76 27.35 15.96
N ARG A 277 -26.61 28.03 16.10
CA ARG A 277 -25.34 27.69 15.41
C ARG A 277 -24.73 26.37 15.90
N THR A 278 -25.03 25.96 17.13
CA THR A 278 -24.58 24.71 17.76
C THR A 278 -25.63 23.60 17.65
N ALA A 279 -26.92 23.95 17.78
CA ALA A 279 -28.02 23.01 17.64
C ALA A 279 -28.07 22.36 16.25
N LYS A 280 -27.85 23.13 15.18
CA LYS A 280 -27.92 22.61 13.80
C LYS A 280 -26.87 21.51 13.52
N PRO A 281 -25.56 21.70 13.79
CA PRO A 281 -24.58 20.63 13.61
C PRO A 281 -24.77 19.44 14.56
N LEU A 282 -25.26 19.66 15.79
CA LEU A 282 -25.58 18.55 16.72
C LEU A 282 -26.78 17.73 16.23
N GLY A 283 -27.83 18.38 15.72
CA GLY A 283 -28.97 17.70 15.10
C GLY A 283 -28.57 16.92 13.86
N ALA A 284 -27.75 17.50 12.98
CA ALA A 284 -27.22 16.79 11.81
C ALA A 284 -26.36 15.57 12.21
N PHE A 285 -25.59 15.67 13.30
CA PHE A 285 -24.83 14.53 13.84
C PHE A 285 -25.75 13.45 14.42
N ARG A 286 -26.78 13.83 15.17
CA ARG A 286 -27.81 12.90 15.67
C ARG A 286 -28.46 12.12 14.53
N ASP A 287 -28.92 12.84 13.51
CA ASP A 287 -29.63 12.26 12.37
C ASP A 287 -28.70 11.30 11.59
N LEU A 288 -27.41 11.67 11.42
CA LEU A 288 -26.38 10.81 10.84
C LEU A 288 -26.19 9.51 11.64
N VAL A 289 -26.10 9.58 12.97
CA VAL A 289 -25.91 8.39 13.81
C VAL A 289 -27.12 7.46 13.74
N HIS A 290 -28.34 8.01 13.73
CA HIS A 290 -29.56 7.19 13.52
C HIS A 290 -29.55 6.53 12.15
N GLU A 291 -29.27 7.28 11.09
CA GLU A 291 -29.21 6.74 9.72
C GLU A 291 -28.20 5.60 9.60
N LEU A 292 -27.00 5.76 10.17
CA LEU A 292 -25.98 4.72 10.18
C LEU A 292 -26.36 3.53 11.07
N ALA A 293 -27.01 3.76 12.21
CA ALA A 293 -27.46 2.69 13.10
C ALA A 293 -28.59 1.87 12.47
N ASP A 294 -29.51 2.50 11.74
CA ASP A 294 -30.57 1.79 11.03
C ASP A 294 -30.01 0.99 9.85
N PHE A 295 -29.09 1.57 9.08
CA PHE A 295 -28.36 0.84 8.04
C PHE A 295 -27.59 -0.36 8.62
N ALA A 296 -26.90 -0.19 9.75
CA ALA A 296 -26.16 -1.27 10.40
C ALA A 296 -27.06 -2.42 10.88
N LYS A 297 -28.29 -2.13 11.33
CA LYS A 297 -29.27 -3.18 11.69
C LYS A 297 -29.75 -3.94 10.46
N GLU A 298 -29.96 -3.26 9.33
CA GLU A 298 -30.39 -3.89 8.07
C GLU A 298 -29.27 -4.74 7.45
N HIS A 299 -28.01 -4.33 7.62
CA HIS A 299 -26.82 -4.97 7.05
C HIS A 299 -25.92 -5.66 8.10
N ASP A 300 -26.47 -6.11 9.23
CA ASP A 300 -25.67 -6.65 10.36
C ASP A 300 -24.81 -7.85 9.96
N SER A 301 -25.29 -8.67 9.02
CA SER A 301 -24.55 -9.81 8.47
C SER A 301 -23.37 -9.44 7.55
N LYS A 302 -23.21 -8.16 7.21
CA LYS A 302 -22.19 -7.65 6.29
C LYS A 302 -21.43 -6.44 6.87
N PRO A 303 -20.58 -6.65 7.90
CA PRO A 303 -19.73 -5.61 8.48
C PRO A 303 -18.95 -4.74 7.47
N SER A 304 -18.49 -5.27 6.35
CA SER A 304 -17.75 -4.56 5.30
C SER A 304 -18.59 -3.51 4.58
N GLU A 305 -19.88 -3.79 4.33
CA GLU A 305 -20.84 -2.82 3.78
C GLU A 305 -21.10 -1.71 4.80
N VAL A 306 -21.27 -2.06 6.08
CA VAL A 306 -21.45 -1.08 7.16
C VAL A 306 -20.23 -0.19 7.34
N VAL A 307 -19.02 -0.76 7.29
CA VAL A 307 -17.76 0.01 7.32
C VAL A 307 -17.70 0.98 6.14
N ALA A 308 -18.00 0.52 4.92
CA ALA A 308 -18.01 1.37 3.74
C ALA A 308 -18.99 2.55 3.88
N GLU A 309 -20.20 2.28 4.35
CA GLU A 309 -21.25 3.28 4.54
C GLU A 309 -20.84 4.31 5.61
N VAL A 310 -20.29 3.85 6.73
CA VAL A 310 -19.75 4.72 7.79
C VAL A 310 -18.65 5.62 7.24
N LEU A 311 -17.68 5.08 6.50
CA LEU A 311 -16.56 5.86 5.96
C LEU A 311 -17.03 6.92 4.95
N SER A 312 -18.06 6.61 4.18
CA SER A 312 -18.68 7.51 3.20
C SER A 312 -19.51 8.59 3.86
N LYS A 313 -20.58 8.23 4.59
CA LYS A 313 -21.55 9.20 5.16
C LYS A 313 -21.02 10.02 6.32
N SER A 314 -20.06 9.50 7.09
CA SER A 314 -19.41 10.30 8.14
C SER A 314 -18.59 11.47 7.57
N GLY A 315 -18.20 11.39 6.29
CA GLY A 315 -17.29 12.32 5.63
C GLY A 315 -15.82 12.08 5.94
N LEU A 316 -15.46 10.99 6.63
CA LEU A 316 -14.05 10.65 6.96
C LEU A 316 -13.22 10.48 5.69
N LEU A 317 -13.74 9.73 4.72
CA LEU A 317 -13.04 9.46 3.47
C LEU A 317 -12.95 10.73 2.60
N GLU A 318 -14.03 11.50 2.53
CA GLU A 318 -14.07 12.75 1.77
C GLU A 318 -13.11 13.82 2.32
N ASP A 319 -13.00 13.97 3.65
CA ASP A 319 -12.08 14.91 4.31
C ASP A 319 -10.62 14.59 3.96
N LEU A 320 -10.26 13.30 3.98
CA LEU A 320 -8.91 12.84 3.64
C LEU A 320 -8.60 12.96 2.14
N GLN A 321 -9.56 12.67 1.26
CA GLN A 321 -9.37 12.77 -0.20
C GLN A 321 -9.24 14.20 -0.70
N ARG A 322 -9.88 15.16 -0.03
CA ARG A 322 -9.76 16.60 -0.36
C ARG A 322 -8.42 17.20 0.08
N SER A 323 -7.69 16.53 0.96
CA SER A 323 -6.39 16.99 1.43
C SER A 323 -5.31 16.85 0.37
N GLN A 324 -4.42 17.84 0.29
CA GLN A 324 -3.23 17.78 -0.57
C GLN A 324 -2.01 17.22 0.17
N ASP A 325 -2.15 16.82 1.44
CA ASP A 325 -1.04 16.24 2.21
C ASP A 325 -0.76 14.80 1.72
N PRO A 326 0.47 14.48 1.27
CA PRO A 326 0.86 13.12 0.91
C PRO A 326 0.62 12.08 2.02
N GLN A 327 0.61 12.48 3.30
CA GLN A 327 0.34 11.58 4.42
C GLN A 327 -1.11 11.10 4.47
N ASP A 328 -2.06 11.93 4.03
CA ASP A 328 -3.49 11.61 4.08
C ASP A 328 -3.86 10.52 3.08
N ALA A 329 -3.11 10.40 1.97
CA ALA A 329 -3.21 9.23 1.10
C ALA A 329 -2.97 7.91 1.85
N SER A 330 -1.95 7.85 2.72
CA SER A 330 -1.70 6.63 3.50
C SER A 330 -2.78 6.36 4.54
N ARG A 331 -3.47 7.40 5.03
CA ARG A 331 -4.62 7.23 5.93
C ARG A 331 -5.81 6.64 5.20
N VAL A 332 -6.05 7.07 3.95
CA VAL A 332 -7.08 6.48 3.08
C VAL A 332 -6.80 4.99 2.87
N ASP A 333 -5.55 4.61 2.61
CA ASP A 333 -5.17 3.20 2.49
C ASP A 333 -5.42 2.41 3.79
N ASN A 334 -5.18 3.01 4.96
CA ASN A 334 -5.48 2.37 6.24
C ASN A 334 -6.98 2.11 6.44
N LEU A 335 -7.85 3.03 5.98
CA LEU A 335 -9.30 2.87 6.03
C LEU A 335 -9.79 1.80 5.04
N SER A 336 -9.20 1.76 3.85
CA SER A 336 -9.43 0.69 2.86
C SER A 336 -9.07 -0.68 3.43
N GLN A 337 -7.98 -0.74 4.19
CA GLN A 337 -7.56 -1.97 4.88
C GLN A 337 -8.57 -2.39 5.95
N LEU A 338 -9.12 -1.45 6.73
CA LEU A 338 -10.15 -1.75 7.74
C LEU A 338 -11.39 -2.39 7.12
N GLN A 339 -11.86 -1.87 5.98
CA GLN A 339 -12.98 -2.47 5.24
C GLN A 339 -12.64 -3.88 4.73
N SER A 340 -11.41 -4.07 4.27
CA SER A 340 -10.95 -5.38 3.78
C SER A 340 -10.89 -6.42 4.90
N VAL A 341 -10.51 -6.02 6.12
CA VAL A 341 -10.55 -6.89 7.31
C VAL A 341 -11.99 -7.27 7.67
N ALA A 342 -12.93 -6.34 7.55
CA ALA A 342 -14.35 -6.63 7.76
C ALA A 342 -14.88 -7.63 6.73
N ALA A 343 -14.49 -7.50 5.46
CA ALA A 343 -14.87 -8.44 4.39
C ALA A 343 -14.25 -9.84 4.60
N GLU A 344 -13.03 -9.91 5.12
CA GLU A 344 -12.40 -11.18 5.48
C GLU A 344 -13.09 -11.86 6.66
N PHE A 345 -13.48 -11.08 7.69
CA PHE A 345 -14.23 -11.58 8.83
C PHE A 345 -15.56 -12.22 8.42
N GLU A 346 -16.26 -11.63 7.45
CA GLU A 346 -17.47 -12.20 6.84
C GLU A 346 -17.24 -13.56 6.20
N GLN A 347 -16.14 -13.70 5.47
CA GLN A 347 -15.83 -14.94 4.75
C GLN A 347 -15.43 -16.07 5.70
N ASN A 348 -14.73 -15.74 6.79
CA ASN A 348 -14.18 -16.71 7.73
C ASN A 348 -15.15 -17.09 8.86
N THR A 349 -16.23 -16.34 9.07
CA THR A 349 -17.14 -16.52 10.23
C THR A 349 -18.56 -16.93 9.78
N PRO A 350 -19.03 -18.15 10.11
CA PRO A 350 -20.34 -18.65 9.66
C PRO A 350 -21.59 -17.89 10.14
N ASP A 351 -21.46 -16.96 11.08
CA ASP A 351 -22.52 -16.07 11.59
C ASP A 351 -21.92 -14.67 11.85
N ALA A 352 -21.29 -14.10 10.83
CA ALA A 352 -20.68 -12.78 10.95
C ALA A 352 -21.73 -11.72 11.32
N THR A 353 -21.47 -10.97 12.39
CA THR A 353 -22.26 -9.82 12.82
C THR A 353 -21.34 -8.64 13.05
N LEU A 354 -21.87 -7.41 12.99
CA LEU A 354 -21.06 -6.22 13.30
C LEU A 354 -20.55 -6.25 14.74
N ALA A 355 -21.37 -6.71 15.68
CA ALA A 355 -20.97 -6.88 17.07
C ALA A 355 -19.82 -7.90 17.21
N GLY A 356 -19.90 -9.06 16.53
CA GLY A 356 -18.85 -10.07 16.53
C GLY A 356 -17.53 -9.59 15.90
N PHE A 357 -17.62 -8.77 14.85
CA PHE A 357 -16.45 -8.12 14.23
C PHE A 357 -15.75 -7.18 15.23
N LEU A 358 -16.52 -6.36 15.95
CA LEU A 358 -15.99 -5.43 16.95
C LEU A 358 -15.38 -6.15 18.15
N GLU A 359 -15.97 -7.26 18.61
CA GLU A 359 -15.42 -8.10 19.68
C GLU A 359 -14.08 -8.72 19.27
N THR A 360 -14.02 -9.31 18.08
CA THR A 360 -12.79 -9.91 17.53
C THR A 360 -11.69 -8.85 17.39
N THR A 361 -12.04 -7.67 16.88
CA THR A 361 -11.11 -6.53 16.76
C THR A 361 -10.58 -6.08 18.13
N ALA A 362 -11.43 -6.03 19.16
CA ALA A 362 -11.02 -5.68 20.51
C ALA A 362 -10.04 -6.69 21.11
N LEU A 363 -10.29 -8.00 20.91
CA LEU A 363 -9.40 -9.07 21.38
C LEU A 363 -8.01 -9.02 20.73
N VAL A 364 -7.94 -8.72 19.43
CA VAL A 364 -6.66 -8.57 18.72
C VAL A 364 -5.92 -7.33 19.25
N ALA A 365 -6.62 -6.21 19.45
CA ALA A 365 -6.01 -4.99 19.99
C ALA A 365 -5.52 -5.12 21.45
N ASP A 366 -6.15 -5.97 22.26
CA ASP A 366 -5.73 -6.24 23.65
C ASP A 366 -4.60 -7.27 23.74
N SER A 367 -4.60 -8.30 22.89
CA SER A 367 -3.51 -9.29 22.80
C SER A 367 -2.17 -8.63 22.45
N ASP A 368 -2.23 -7.54 21.67
CA ASP A 368 -1.08 -6.71 21.32
C ASP A 368 -0.45 -5.97 22.51
N GLN A 369 -1.14 -5.81 23.64
CA GLN A 369 -0.67 -5.02 24.79
C GLN A 369 0.08 -5.83 25.85
N LEU A 370 0.14 -7.17 25.72
CA LEU A 370 0.86 -8.00 26.66
C LEU A 370 2.37 -7.95 26.35
N PRO A 371 3.23 -7.50 27.28
CA PRO A 371 4.67 -7.71 27.14
C PRO A 371 4.92 -9.21 27.16
N GLY A 372 5.37 -9.76 26.03
CA GLY A 372 5.74 -11.17 25.94
C GLY A 372 6.80 -11.50 26.99
N GLU A 373 6.49 -12.45 27.88
CA GLU A 373 7.46 -13.07 28.77
C GLU A 373 8.46 -13.88 27.92
N GLY A 374 9.51 -13.21 27.46
CA GLY A 374 10.51 -13.78 26.53
C GLY A 374 11.58 -12.76 26.16
N GLU A 375 12.21 -12.13 27.15
CA GLU A 375 13.18 -11.04 26.96
C GLU A 375 14.55 -11.49 26.38
N ASP A 376 14.81 -12.79 26.21
CA ASP A 376 16.16 -13.27 25.88
C ASP A 376 16.55 -13.14 24.39
N SER A 377 15.60 -13.21 23.43
CA SER A 377 15.90 -13.19 21.99
C SER A 377 15.51 -11.89 21.26
N GLY A 378 14.88 -10.93 21.95
CA GLY A 378 14.45 -9.65 21.38
C GLY A 378 13.16 -9.75 20.54
N LYS A 379 12.94 -8.79 19.63
CA LYS A 379 11.72 -8.68 18.80
C LYS A 379 12.04 -8.51 17.32
N VAL A 380 11.24 -9.12 16.45
CA VAL A 380 11.29 -8.91 15.00
C VAL A 380 10.91 -7.47 14.69
N THR A 381 11.73 -6.79 13.88
CA THR A 381 11.50 -5.38 13.58
C THR A 381 10.72 -5.22 12.28
N MET A 382 9.52 -4.63 12.36
CA MET A 382 8.66 -4.32 11.22
C MET A 382 8.70 -2.82 10.92
N MET A 383 8.94 -2.44 9.66
CA MET A 383 9.11 -1.04 9.29
C MET A 383 8.84 -0.76 7.81
N THR A 384 8.61 0.52 7.50
CA THR A 384 8.59 0.95 6.09
C THR A 384 10.01 1.03 5.53
N LEU A 385 10.14 0.89 4.21
CA LEU A 385 11.44 1.07 3.54
C LEU A 385 12.09 2.44 3.80
N HIS A 386 11.29 3.51 3.94
CA HIS A 386 11.79 4.84 4.24
C HIS A 386 12.42 4.92 5.65
N THR A 387 11.81 4.26 6.63
CA THR A 387 12.32 4.22 8.01
C THR A 387 13.49 3.25 8.19
N ALA A 388 13.72 2.36 7.23
CA ALA A 388 14.86 1.45 7.23
C ALA A 388 16.20 2.14 6.88
N LYS A 389 16.17 3.37 6.36
CA LYS A 389 17.38 4.09 5.99
C LYS A 389 18.31 4.26 7.20
N GLY A 390 19.59 3.97 7.01
CA GLY A 390 20.60 3.99 8.08
C GLY A 390 20.63 2.75 8.99
N LEU A 391 19.63 1.85 8.90
CA LEU A 391 19.60 0.59 9.64
C LEU A 391 20.20 -0.55 8.82
N GLU A 392 20.44 -1.70 9.46
CA GLU A 392 21.00 -2.90 8.85
C GLU A 392 20.70 -4.14 9.68
N TYR A 393 20.33 -5.24 9.04
CA TYR A 393 19.92 -6.49 9.70
C TYR A 393 20.55 -7.71 9.04
N PRO A 394 20.96 -8.73 9.81
CA PRO A 394 21.42 -10.01 9.27
C PRO A 394 20.42 -10.66 8.30
N TYR A 395 19.13 -10.67 8.67
CA TYR A 395 18.04 -11.22 7.88
C TYR A 395 17.00 -10.15 7.56
N VAL A 396 16.67 -9.97 6.29
CA VAL A 396 15.66 -9.00 5.85
C VAL A 396 14.63 -9.68 4.96
N PHE A 397 13.36 -9.44 5.26
CA PHE A 397 12.22 -9.77 4.41
C PHE A 397 11.72 -8.50 3.73
N LEU A 398 11.73 -8.49 2.40
CA LEU A 398 11.17 -7.43 1.57
C LEU A 398 9.87 -7.94 0.95
N THR A 399 8.75 -7.37 1.41
CA THR A 399 7.41 -7.92 1.16
C THR A 399 6.59 -7.07 0.18
N GLY A 400 5.60 -7.68 -0.45
CA GLY A 400 4.74 -7.00 -1.42
C GLY A 400 5.47 -6.52 -2.65
N MET A 401 6.37 -7.36 -3.18
CA MET A 401 7.08 -7.14 -4.45
C MET A 401 6.13 -7.33 -5.64
N GLU A 402 5.16 -6.43 -5.78
CA GLU A 402 4.09 -6.45 -6.77
C GLU A 402 3.90 -5.08 -7.43
N GLN A 403 3.49 -5.05 -8.70
CA GLN A 403 3.11 -3.80 -9.35
C GLN A 403 1.89 -3.17 -8.66
N GLY A 404 1.96 -1.86 -8.40
CA GLY A 404 0.92 -1.12 -7.70
C GLY A 404 1.18 -1.03 -6.18
N THR A 405 1.76 -2.07 -5.59
CA THR A 405 2.23 -2.07 -4.20
C THR A 405 3.67 -1.56 -4.11
N PHE A 406 4.61 -2.22 -4.78
CA PHE A 406 6.02 -1.87 -4.86
C PHE A 406 6.65 -2.30 -6.20
N PRO A 407 6.80 -1.41 -7.19
CA PRO A 407 6.62 0.05 -7.12
C PRO A 407 5.16 0.48 -6.89
N HIS A 408 5.01 1.58 -6.14
CA HIS A 408 3.70 2.15 -5.85
C HIS A 408 2.98 2.61 -7.13
N GLN A 409 1.66 2.45 -7.22
CA GLN A 409 0.86 2.73 -8.43
C GLN A 409 1.11 4.12 -9.04
N ARG A 410 1.31 5.13 -8.21
CA ARG A 410 1.59 6.53 -8.65
C ARG A 410 2.88 6.66 -9.44
N ALA A 411 3.89 5.85 -9.11
CA ALA A 411 5.20 5.91 -9.73
C ALA A 411 5.25 5.19 -11.10
N LEU A 412 4.23 4.41 -11.45
CA LEU A 412 4.23 3.63 -12.70
C LEU A 412 4.15 4.50 -13.95
N GLU A 413 3.53 5.68 -13.87
CA GLU A 413 3.33 6.58 -15.02
C GLU A 413 4.44 7.62 -15.18
N ASN A 414 5.27 7.82 -14.15
CA ASN A 414 6.30 8.87 -14.11
C ASN A 414 7.69 8.25 -13.95
N THR A 415 8.55 8.43 -14.94
CA THR A 415 9.92 7.88 -14.94
C THR A 415 10.77 8.38 -13.77
N GLY A 416 10.57 9.62 -13.33
CA GLY A 416 11.27 10.18 -12.17
C GLY A 416 10.83 9.56 -10.85
N GLU A 417 9.53 9.33 -10.67
CA GLU A 417 9.00 8.63 -9.49
C GLU A 417 9.36 7.15 -9.48
N LEU A 418 9.39 6.51 -10.66
CA LEU A 418 9.85 5.13 -10.80
C LEU A 418 11.33 4.99 -10.41
N ALA A 419 12.14 5.97 -10.78
CA ALA A 419 13.54 6.02 -10.39
C ALA A 419 13.71 6.16 -8.87
N GLU A 420 12.83 6.91 -8.21
CA GLU A 420 12.78 7.01 -6.75
C GLU A 420 12.38 5.68 -6.09
N GLU A 421 11.32 5.01 -6.58
CA GLU A 421 10.92 3.69 -6.07
C GLU A 421 12.03 2.64 -6.25
N ARG A 422 12.82 2.75 -7.32
CA ARG A 422 13.99 1.90 -7.55
C ARG A 422 15.11 2.17 -6.56
N ARG A 423 15.38 3.44 -6.20
CA ARG A 423 16.30 3.78 -5.10
C ARG A 423 15.80 3.22 -3.78
N LEU A 424 14.50 3.25 -3.56
CA LEU A 424 13.88 2.64 -2.38
C LEU A 424 14.08 1.12 -2.35
N ALA A 425 13.96 0.43 -3.50
CA ALA A 425 14.26 -1.00 -3.63
C ALA A 425 15.74 -1.30 -3.36
N TYR A 426 16.64 -0.50 -3.94
CA TYR A 426 18.07 -0.57 -3.68
C TYR A 426 18.39 -0.40 -2.19
N VAL A 427 17.79 0.58 -1.52
CA VAL A 427 17.94 0.78 -0.07
C VAL A 427 17.47 -0.46 0.68
N GLY A 428 16.28 -0.99 0.37
CA GLY A 428 15.71 -2.20 1.01
C GLY A 428 16.62 -3.43 0.88
N ILE A 429 17.08 -3.73 -0.34
CA ILE A 429 17.99 -4.85 -0.62
C ILE A 429 19.30 -4.69 0.17
N THR A 430 19.89 -3.49 0.16
CA THR A 430 21.16 -3.20 0.85
C THR A 430 21.06 -3.07 2.38
N ARG A 431 19.86 -3.27 2.96
CA ARG A 431 19.72 -3.41 4.42
C ARG A 431 20.11 -4.80 4.92
N ALA A 432 20.07 -5.80 4.04
CA ALA A 432 20.40 -7.18 4.37
C ALA A 432 21.92 -7.40 4.45
N LYS A 433 22.40 -7.99 5.54
CA LYS A 433 23.82 -8.37 5.69
C LYS A 433 24.10 -9.76 5.12
N ARG A 434 23.27 -10.75 5.47
CA ARG A 434 23.53 -12.18 5.17
C ARG A 434 22.45 -12.81 4.28
N ARG A 435 21.18 -12.64 4.65
CA ARG A 435 20.04 -13.30 3.99
C ARG A 435 18.97 -12.27 3.62
N LEU A 436 18.52 -12.34 2.38
CA LEU A 436 17.43 -11.52 1.85
C LEU A 436 16.31 -12.44 1.35
N TYR A 437 15.08 -12.12 1.74
CA TYR A 437 13.86 -12.78 1.30
C TYR A 437 13.03 -11.77 0.52
N LEU A 438 12.58 -12.15 -0.68
CA LEU A 438 11.69 -11.36 -1.52
C LEU A 438 10.35 -12.10 -1.63
N THR A 439 9.27 -11.45 -1.21
CA THR A 439 7.94 -12.07 -1.22
C THR A 439 6.93 -11.24 -1.99
N ARG A 440 5.98 -11.94 -2.63
CA ARG A 440 4.81 -11.36 -3.30
C ARG A 440 3.56 -12.18 -3.02
N ALA A 441 2.40 -11.55 -3.17
CA ALA A 441 1.08 -12.15 -3.20
C ALA A 441 0.44 -11.92 -4.58
N ALA A 442 -0.22 -12.94 -5.14
CA ALA A 442 -0.94 -12.81 -6.41
C ALA A 442 -2.27 -12.05 -6.28
N VAL A 443 -2.85 -12.03 -5.08
CA VAL A 443 -4.10 -11.33 -4.79
C VAL A 443 -3.97 -10.51 -3.50
N ARG A 444 -4.41 -9.25 -3.53
CA ARG A 444 -4.58 -8.43 -2.33
C ARG A 444 -5.96 -7.81 -2.28
N ALA A 445 -6.54 -7.80 -1.08
CA ALA A 445 -7.79 -7.10 -0.84
C ALA A 445 -7.53 -5.59 -0.70
N GLN A 446 -8.27 -4.80 -1.46
CA GLN A 446 -8.31 -3.34 -1.35
C GLN A 446 -9.78 -2.91 -1.46
N TRP A 447 -10.26 -2.09 -0.52
CA TRP A 447 -11.66 -1.67 -0.44
C TRP A 447 -12.66 -2.84 -0.37
N GLY A 448 -12.28 -3.93 0.30
CA GLY A 448 -13.08 -5.15 0.38
C GLY A 448 -13.15 -5.96 -0.93
N GLN A 449 -12.48 -5.53 -1.99
CA GLN A 449 -12.41 -6.23 -3.27
C GLN A 449 -11.05 -6.88 -3.46
N ALA A 450 -11.04 -8.10 -3.99
CA ALA A 450 -9.82 -8.81 -4.35
C ALA A 450 -9.27 -8.25 -5.66
N ASN A 451 -8.08 -7.65 -5.61
CA ASN A 451 -7.35 -7.19 -6.78
C ASN A 451 -6.21 -8.15 -7.10
N GLU A 452 -6.08 -8.50 -8.37
CA GLU A 452 -4.96 -9.29 -8.86
C GLU A 452 -3.70 -8.41 -8.99
N MET A 453 -2.59 -8.95 -8.50
CA MET A 453 -1.32 -8.27 -8.40
C MET A 453 -0.32 -8.90 -9.35
N MET A 454 0.25 -8.09 -10.25
CA MET A 454 1.34 -8.54 -11.12
C MET A 454 2.66 -8.53 -10.34
N PRO A 455 3.62 -9.44 -10.64
CA PRO A 455 4.96 -9.39 -10.06
C PRO A 455 5.63 -8.05 -10.29
N SER A 456 6.33 -7.51 -9.29
CA SER A 456 7.09 -6.27 -9.43
C SER A 456 8.14 -6.38 -10.52
N GLN A 457 8.27 -5.34 -11.34
CA GLN A 457 9.36 -5.23 -12.31
C GLN A 457 10.75 -5.30 -11.65
N PHE A 458 10.88 -4.96 -10.36
CA PHE A 458 12.15 -5.04 -9.65
C PHE A 458 12.64 -6.48 -9.47
N LEU A 459 11.73 -7.47 -9.52
CA LEU A 459 12.10 -8.89 -9.50
C LEU A 459 12.74 -9.31 -10.83
N ASP A 460 12.21 -8.83 -11.96
CA ASP A 460 12.72 -9.14 -13.30
C ASP A 460 14.09 -8.50 -13.59
N GLU A 461 14.45 -7.48 -12.82
CA GLU A 461 15.73 -6.78 -12.95
C GLU A 461 16.85 -7.42 -12.14
N ILE A 462 16.50 -8.28 -11.18
CA ILE A 462 17.46 -9.10 -10.45
C ILE A 462 17.78 -10.34 -11.31
N PRO A 463 19.06 -10.67 -11.55
CA PRO A 463 19.43 -11.88 -12.27
C PRO A 463 18.84 -13.13 -11.60
N ASP A 464 18.10 -13.93 -12.37
CA ASP A 464 17.38 -15.13 -11.89
C ASP A 464 18.30 -16.12 -11.16
N GLU A 465 19.57 -16.21 -11.56
CA GLU A 465 20.58 -17.07 -10.94
C GLU A 465 20.89 -16.74 -9.47
N LEU A 466 20.63 -15.50 -9.05
CA LEU A 466 20.85 -15.03 -7.68
C LEU A 466 19.68 -15.38 -6.75
N ILE A 467 18.54 -15.79 -7.30
CA ILE A 467 17.31 -16.10 -6.55
C ILE A 467 17.10 -17.62 -6.48
N ASP A 468 16.90 -18.15 -5.28
CA ASP A 468 16.35 -19.48 -5.01
C ASP A 468 14.84 -19.36 -4.77
N TRP A 469 14.04 -19.67 -5.80
CA TRP A 469 12.59 -19.62 -5.73
C TRP A 469 12.03 -20.85 -5.00
N LYS A 470 11.54 -20.67 -3.78
CA LYS A 470 10.73 -21.71 -3.09
C LYS A 470 9.40 -21.93 -3.77
N ARG A 471 8.83 -20.85 -4.32
CA ARG A 471 7.63 -20.86 -5.15
C ARG A 471 7.67 -19.67 -6.09
N ARG A 472 7.75 -19.91 -7.41
CA ARG A 472 7.79 -18.86 -8.45
C ARG A 472 6.42 -18.31 -8.81
N GLU A 473 5.44 -19.20 -8.90
CA GLU A 473 4.06 -18.89 -9.29
C GLU A 473 3.06 -19.27 -8.20
N ALA A 474 2.07 -18.40 -8.03
CA ALA A 474 0.90 -18.67 -7.22
C ALA A 474 0.05 -19.79 -7.87
N GLY A 475 -0.73 -20.49 -7.07
CA GLY A 475 -1.58 -21.61 -7.48
C GLY A 475 -2.70 -21.12 -8.40
N VAL A 476 -3.18 -19.90 -8.18
CA VAL A 476 -4.15 -19.23 -9.06
C VAL A 476 -3.55 -18.97 -10.45
N GLU A 477 -2.27 -18.60 -10.54
CA GLU A 477 -1.55 -18.40 -11.81
C GLU A 477 -1.34 -19.74 -12.54
N ARG A 478 -0.91 -20.79 -11.81
CA ARG A 478 -0.72 -22.14 -12.38
C ARG A 478 -2.00 -22.77 -12.90
N MET A 479 -3.11 -22.60 -12.17
CA MET A 479 -4.41 -23.08 -12.65
C MET A 479 -4.73 -22.42 -13.98
N ARG A 480 -4.63 -21.09 -14.11
CA ARG A 480 -4.89 -20.39 -15.38
C ARG A 480 -3.99 -20.81 -16.53
N ALA A 481 -2.70 -21.00 -16.28
CA ALA A 481 -1.78 -21.51 -17.30
C ALA A 481 -2.20 -22.90 -17.82
N SER A 482 -2.70 -23.76 -16.93
CA SER A 482 -3.21 -25.09 -17.27
C SER A 482 -4.53 -25.07 -18.06
N TRP A 483 -5.42 -24.09 -17.83
CA TRP A 483 -6.68 -23.95 -18.59
C TRP A 483 -6.47 -23.39 -20.01
N GLN A 484 -5.31 -22.78 -20.26
CA GLN A 484 -4.97 -22.17 -21.56
C GLN A 484 -4.29 -23.17 -22.51
N ASP A 485 -3.78 -24.29 -21.99
CA ASP A 485 -3.15 -25.36 -22.76
C ASP A 485 -4.20 -26.38 -23.29
N ASP A 486 -5.31 -26.57 -22.56
CA ASP A 486 -6.41 -27.48 -22.97
C ASP A 486 -7.40 -26.86 -23.97
N SER A 487 -7.27 -25.57 -24.33
CA SER A 487 -8.19 -24.91 -25.28
C SER A 487 -7.75 -24.96 -26.74
N ASP A 488 -6.55 -25.47 -27.05
CA ASP A 488 -5.99 -25.48 -28.41
C ASP A 488 -6.16 -26.83 -29.15
N ASP A 489 -6.73 -27.87 -28.51
CA ASP A 489 -6.85 -29.22 -29.11
C ASP A 489 -8.29 -29.70 -29.43
N GLU A 490 -9.34 -28.88 -29.28
CA GLU A 490 -10.73 -29.30 -29.55
C GLU A 490 -11.47 -28.41 -30.57
N TYR A 491 -10.87 -28.12 -31.73
CA TYR A 491 -11.63 -27.67 -32.91
C TYR A 491 -10.94 -27.99 -34.24
N GLY A 492 -10.88 -29.28 -34.59
CA GLY A 492 -10.33 -29.77 -35.86
C GLY A 492 -11.37 -30.45 -36.75
N GLY A 493 -12.03 -29.67 -37.60
CA GLY A 493 -12.38 -30.00 -38.99
C GLY A 493 -13.25 -31.23 -39.29
N TRP A 494 -14.54 -30.99 -39.54
CA TRP A 494 -15.32 -31.80 -40.48
C TRP A 494 -14.83 -31.49 -41.90
N GLY A 495 -14.26 -32.48 -42.58
CA GLY A 495 -14.00 -32.47 -44.00
C GLY A 495 -14.30 -33.84 -44.56
N ASP A 496 -15.42 -33.96 -45.26
CA ASP A 496 -15.69 -35.03 -46.23
C ASP A 496 -14.57 -35.01 -47.29
N ASP A 497 -14.05 -36.19 -47.63
CA ASP A 497 -13.77 -36.60 -49.01
C ASP A 497 -13.40 -38.10 -49.04
N ASP A 498 -14.14 -38.84 -49.87
CA ASP A 498 -13.93 -40.24 -50.22
C ASP A 498 -12.63 -40.41 -51.06
N ASP A 499 -11.80 -41.44 -50.80
CA ASP A 499 -11.37 -42.39 -51.85
C ASP A 499 -10.51 -43.57 -51.30
N PHE A 500 -10.57 -44.65 -52.07
CA PHE A 500 -10.02 -46.01 -51.97
C PHE A 500 -8.55 -46.22 -51.55
N GLY A 501 -8.35 -47.30 -50.78
CA GLY A 501 -7.58 -48.46 -51.29
C GLY A 501 -6.11 -48.65 -50.92
N ALA A 502 -5.90 -49.64 -50.05
CA ALA A 502 -4.82 -50.67 -50.07
C ALA A 502 -3.41 -50.38 -49.49
N ALA A 503 -3.12 -51.15 -48.42
CA ALA A 503 -1.90 -51.90 -48.08
C ALA A 503 -0.56 -51.12 -47.92
N SER A 504 0.32 -51.33 -46.94
CA SER A 504 0.77 -52.58 -46.31
C SER A 504 1.83 -52.26 -45.22
N PHE A 505 1.68 -52.87 -44.04
CA PHE A 505 2.70 -53.35 -43.07
C PHE A 505 3.83 -52.41 -42.53
N GLY A 506 4.11 -52.35 -41.21
CA GLY A 506 3.55 -53.10 -40.09
C GLY A 506 4.33 -53.01 -38.76
N LYS A 507 3.82 -53.81 -37.81
CA LYS A 507 4.33 -54.27 -36.50
C LYS A 507 4.34 -53.27 -35.34
N SER A 508 3.44 -53.40 -34.35
CA SER A 508 3.34 -54.38 -33.21
C SER A 508 3.90 -53.72 -31.93
N MET A 509 3.40 -53.86 -30.70
CA MET A 509 2.41 -54.76 -30.07
C MET A 509 2.25 -54.32 -28.60
N TYR A 510 1.16 -54.78 -27.95
CA TYR A 510 0.83 -54.74 -26.51
C TYR A 510 0.31 -53.38 -25.97
N GLY A 511 -0.77 -53.30 -25.19
CA GLY A 511 -1.61 -54.34 -24.61
C GLY A 511 -2.57 -53.72 -23.60
N LYS A 512 -3.85 -53.65 -23.98
CA LYS A 512 -5.06 -53.91 -23.18
C LYS A 512 -4.96 -53.80 -21.64
N SER A 513 -5.80 -52.92 -21.06
CA SER A 513 -6.68 -53.37 -19.97
C SER A 513 -7.99 -52.56 -19.96
N THR A 514 -9.07 -53.30 -19.88
CA THR A 514 -10.48 -52.93 -20.03
C THR A 514 -11.16 -52.98 -18.68
N TYR A 515 -12.10 -52.09 -18.38
CA TYR A 515 -13.33 -52.30 -17.60
C TYR A 515 -14.22 -51.09 -17.93
N GLY A 516 -15.27 -51.19 -18.76
CA GLY A 516 -16.57 -51.82 -18.47
C GLY A 516 -17.43 -50.80 -17.70
N GLY A 517 -18.56 -50.26 -18.17
CA GLY A 517 -19.48 -50.62 -19.24
C GLY A 517 -20.90 -50.69 -18.65
N SER A 518 -21.80 -49.77 -19.04
CA SER A 518 -23.29 -49.85 -19.04
C SER A 518 -23.83 -48.40 -19.07
N GLY A 519 -24.53 -47.92 -20.11
CA GLY A 519 -25.91 -48.28 -20.47
C GLY A 519 -26.90 -47.47 -19.59
N ALA A 520 -27.94 -46.78 -20.06
CA ALA A 520 -28.61 -46.82 -21.35
C ALA A 520 -29.80 -45.80 -21.42
N TYR A 521 -30.28 -45.57 -22.66
CA TYR A 521 -31.64 -45.22 -23.16
C TYR A 521 -32.52 -44.08 -22.58
N GLY A 522 -33.18 -43.37 -23.52
CA GLY A 522 -34.54 -42.82 -23.38
C GLY A 522 -34.71 -41.35 -23.81
N ARG A 523 -35.02 -41.03 -25.09
CA ARG A 523 -36.37 -40.76 -25.65
C ARG A 523 -37.00 -39.47 -25.07
N GLY A 524 -37.45 -38.43 -25.79
CA GLY A 524 -37.78 -38.18 -27.20
C GLY A 524 -38.94 -37.16 -27.23
N GLY A 525 -38.98 -36.28 -28.25
CA GLY A 525 -40.12 -35.40 -28.63
C GLY A 525 -40.21 -34.07 -27.86
N GLU A 526 -40.78 -32.98 -28.37
CA GLU A 526 -41.29 -32.61 -29.70
C GLU A 526 -41.64 -31.09 -29.64
N SER A 527 -41.88 -30.49 -30.80
CA SER A 527 -41.97 -29.07 -31.15
C SER A 527 -43.08 -28.19 -30.52
N SER A 528 -42.87 -26.86 -30.49
CA SER A 528 -43.81 -25.78 -30.93
C SER A 528 -43.18 -24.39 -30.68
N ARG A 529 -42.84 -23.59 -31.70
CA ARG A 529 -43.62 -22.58 -32.48
C ARG A 529 -44.22 -21.41 -31.68
N GLY A 530 -43.84 -20.19 -32.11
CA GLY A 530 -44.53 -18.90 -31.92
C GLY A 530 -43.86 -18.00 -30.87
N GLY A 531 -43.62 -16.70 -31.06
CA GLY A 531 -44.00 -15.77 -32.11
C GLY A 531 -43.38 -14.40 -31.80
N SER A 532 -43.18 -13.61 -32.84
CA SER A 532 -42.50 -12.32 -32.88
C SER A 532 -43.32 -11.12 -32.37
N SER A 533 -42.59 -10.00 -32.18
CA SER A 533 -43.01 -8.59 -32.33
C SER A 533 -43.62 -7.94 -31.06
N ARG A 534 -43.38 -6.67 -30.68
CA ARG A 534 -43.05 -5.44 -31.42
C ARG A 534 -42.28 -4.42 -30.57
N THR A 535 -41.51 -3.62 -31.29
CA THR A 535 -40.95 -2.29 -31.00
C THR A 535 -42.01 -1.19 -30.87
N SER A 536 -41.74 -0.15 -30.06
CA SER A 536 -42.02 1.25 -30.42
C SER A 536 -41.19 2.25 -29.61
N SER A 537 -40.47 3.11 -30.32
CA SER A 537 -39.90 4.37 -29.83
C SER A 537 -40.93 5.51 -29.93
N TYR A 538 -40.69 6.59 -29.18
CA TYR A 538 -41.05 8.02 -29.40
C TYR A 538 -40.88 8.68 -28.01
N GLY A 539 -40.31 9.87 -27.78
CA GLY A 539 -39.77 10.95 -28.60
C GLY A 539 -39.37 12.07 -27.62
N GLY A 540 -38.33 12.83 -27.94
CA GLY A 540 -37.75 13.84 -27.05
C GLY A 540 -38.51 15.17 -26.99
N SER A 541 -38.11 16.03 -26.05
CA SER A 541 -38.35 17.47 -26.11
C SER A 541 -37.21 18.23 -25.41
N TYR A 542 -36.80 19.31 -26.06
CA TYR A 542 -35.74 20.26 -25.73
C TYR A 542 -36.37 21.51 -25.08
N GLY A 543 -35.62 22.19 -24.21
CA GLY A 543 -36.03 23.46 -23.62
C GLY A 543 -34.86 24.16 -22.92
N SER A 544 -34.61 25.40 -23.30
CA SER A 544 -33.33 26.12 -23.23
C SER A 544 -33.41 27.35 -22.29
N TYR A 545 -32.32 27.61 -21.56
CA TYR A 545 -31.77 28.90 -21.09
C TYR A 545 -32.53 29.82 -20.11
N GLY A 546 -31.76 30.35 -19.15
CA GLY A 546 -32.10 31.56 -18.38
C GLY A 546 -31.14 31.85 -17.21
N SER A 547 -30.03 32.52 -17.48
CA SER A 547 -29.11 33.08 -16.48
C SER A 547 -29.69 34.33 -15.79
N TYR A 548 -29.39 34.51 -14.50
CA TYR A 548 -29.22 35.84 -13.91
C TYR A 548 -28.10 35.84 -12.87
N SER A 549 -27.22 36.82 -13.02
CA SER A 549 -26.13 37.19 -12.12
C SER A 549 -26.54 38.35 -11.23
N SER A 550 -26.10 38.36 -9.97
CA SER A 550 -26.12 39.54 -9.11
C SER A 550 -24.88 39.57 -8.22
N HIS A 551 -24.11 40.66 -8.37
CA HIS A 551 -22.99 41.08 -7.52
C HIS A 551 -23.50 41.79 -6.26
N GLY A 552 -22.73 41.73 -5.15
CA GLY A 552 -23.01 42.61 -4.01
C GLY A 552 -22.16 42.42 -2.74
N THR A 553 -20.88 42.82 -2.82
CA THR A 553 -20.08 43.56 -1.82
C THR A 553 -20.00 43.15 -0.34
N GLY A 554 -18.75 43.09 0.14
CA GLY A 554 -18.36 42.69 1.49
C GLY A 554 -18.61 43.68 2.64
N ARG A 555 -18.30 43.21 3.85
CA ARG A 555 -17.57 43.95 4.89
C ARG A 555 -17.05 42.98 5.94
N GLY A 556 -15.74 43.05 6.19
CA GLY A 556 -15.08 42.36 7.27
C GLY A 556 -15.18 43.13 8.59
N THR A 557 -15.08 42.39 9.69
CA THR A 557 -14.61 42.89 10.97
C THR A 557 -13.81 41.80 11.66
N SER A 558 -12.54 42.08 11.88
CA SER A 558 -11.62 41.39 12.75
C SER A 558 -11.95 41.69 14.22
N SER A 559 -11.82 40.70 15.11
CA SER A 559 -11.51 40.99 16.51
C SER A 559 -10.63 39.91 17.11
N TYR A 560 -9.73 40.41 17.96
CA TYR A 560 -8.54 39.79 18.54
C TYR A 560 -8.86 38.74 19.60
N GLY A 561 -7.83 37.92 19.87
CA GLY A 561 -7.92 36.71 20.68
C GLY A 561 -8.06 36.90 22.19
N SER A 562 -8.15 35.76 22.87
CA SER A 562 -7.66 35.61 24.24
C SER A 562 -7.38 34.15 24.54
N ARG A 563 -6.14 33.91 24.98
CA ARG A 563 -5.65 32.70 25.61
C ARG A 563 -6.32 32.56 26.98
N GLY A 564 -6.72 31.35 27.34
CA GLY A 564 -7.17 30.99 28.69
C GLY A 564 -6.66 29.59 29.03
N SER A 565 -5.69 29.55 29.92
CA SER A 565 -5.02 28.38 30.48
C SER A 565 -5.64 28.03 31.83
N TYR A 566 -6.12 26.80 32.00
CA TYR A 566 -6.18 26.01 33.25
C TYR A 566 -6.86 24.68 32.89
N GLY A 567 -6.60 23.53 33.47
CA GLY A 567 -5.88 23.15 34.67
C GLY A 567 -6.43 21.75 34.99
N SER A 568 -5.57 20.74 34.92
CA SER A 568 -5.93 19.34 35.09
C SER A 568 -6.29 19.03 36.55
N GLY A 569 -7.56 18.68 36.79
CA GLY A 569 -8.03 18.09 38.04
C GLY A 569 -8.13 16.57 37.89
N ARG A 570 -7.19 15.86 38.50
CA ARG A 570 -7.12 14.40 38.59
C ARG A 570 -8.01 13.94 39.75
N SER A 571 -8.99 13.08 39.48
CA SER A 571 -9.73 12.33 40.51
C SER A 571 -9.77 10.88 40.08
N GLY A 572 -9.01 10.04 40.80
CA GLY A 572 -9.13 8.59 40.72
C GLY A 572 -10.03 8.07 41.85
N TYR A 573 -10.68 6.94 41.60
CA TYR A 573 -11.21 5.89 42.48
C TYR A 573 -12.12 5.05 41.55
N GLY A 574 -12.22 3.73 41.60
CA GLY A 574 -11.69 2.72 42.49
C GLY A 574 -12.14 1.35 41.94
N SER A 575 -11.36 0.33 42.27
CA SER A 575 -11.55 -1.06 41.86
C SER A 575 -12.82 -1.70 42.44
N GLY A 576 -13.60 -2.38 41.60
CA GLY A 576 -14.66 -3.31 42.02
C GLY A 576 -14.50 -4.66 41.32
N LYS A 577 -14.14 -5.70 42.09
CA LYS A 577 -14.12 -7.10 41.65
C LYS A 577 -15.54 -7.65 41.46
N ALA A 578 -15.76 -8.46 40.43
CA ALA A 578 -16.90 -9.39 40.38
C ALA A 578 -16.52 -10.72 39.70
N SER A 579 -16.29 -11.73 40.54
CA SER A 579 -16.87 -13.09 40.49
C SER A 579 -17.17 -13.72 39.12
N GLY A 580 -16.37 -14.72 38.75
CA GLY A 580 -16.66 -15.64 37.65
C GLY A 580 -17.79 -16.63 37.93
N LYS A 581 -18.44 -17.07 36.84
CA LYS A 581 -19.18 -18.33 36.77
C LYS A 581 -19.00 -18.93 35.38
N SER A 582 -18.25 -20.03 35.34
CA SER A 582 -18.01 -20.89 34.19
C SER A 582 -19.28 -21.72 33.89
N GLY A 583 -19.80 -21.59 32.67
CA GLY A 583 -20.83 -22.47 32.13
C GLY A 583 -20.26 -23.31 30.99
N ARG A 584 -20.07 -24.60 31.23
CA ARG A 584 -19.75 -25.61 30.20
C ARG A 584 -20.96 -25.82 29.28
N VAL A 585 -20.77 -25.74 27.96
CA VAL A 585 -21.74 -26.22 26.96
C VAL A 585 -21.06 -27.20 26.02
N ALA A 586 -21.67 -28.38 25.89
CA ALA A 586 -21.18 -29.53 25.15
C ALA A 586 -21.45 -29.41 23.65
N THR A 587 -20.44 -29.67 22.82
CA THR A 587 -20.57 -29.71 21.36
C THR A 587 -21.08 -31.08 20.89
N ARG A 588 -22.26 -31.10 20.24
CA ARG A 588 -22.75 -32.27 19.50
C ARG A 588 -22.18 -32.22 18.08
N ARG A 589 -21.47 -33.28 17.71
CA ARG A 589 -20.83 -33.47 16.40
C ARG A 589 -21.88 -33.97 15.39
N ALA A 590 -22.18 -33.17 14.36
CA ALA A 590 -22.98 -33.59 13.21
C ALA A 590 -22.09 -33.73 11.95
N LYS A 591 -22.36 -34.76 11.13
CA LYS A 591 -21.58 -35.09 9.92
C LYS A 591 -21.87 -34.11 8.76
N PRO A 592 -20.89 -33.82 7.89
CA PRO A 592 -21.08 -32.92 6.76
C PRO A 592 -21.95 -33.55 5.66
N LYS A 593 -22.80 -32.73 5.05
CA LYS A 593 -23.63 -33.04 3.89
C LYS A 593 -22.99 -32.43 2.65
N ASP A 594 -22.85 -33.25 1.62
CA ASP A 594 -22.27 -32.95 0.31
C ASP A 594 -23.22 -32.03 -0.49
N LEU A 595 -22.71 -30.89 -0.97
CA LEU A 595 -23.44 -29.94 -1.83
C LEU A 595 -22.53 -29.46 -2.97
N THR A 596 -22.35 -30.33 -3.95
CA THR A 596 -21.95 -29.95 -5.30
C THR A 596 -23.15 -29.33 -6.03
N LYS A 597 -23.09 -28.04 -6.35
CA LYS A 597 -23.58 -27.39 -7.59
C LYS A 597 -23.67 -25.87 -7.40
N SER A 598 -22.74 -25.13 -7.99
CA SER A 598 -22.89 -23.72 -8.36
C SER A 598 -22.69 -23.59 -9.88
N VAL A 599 -23.54 -22.78 -10.49
CA VAL A 599 -23.55 -22.45 -11.93
C VAL A 599 -22.53 -21.33 -12.17
N PRO A 600 -21.68 -21.38 -13.21
CA PRO A 600 -20.70 -20.33 -13.46
C PRO A 600 -21.33 -19.12 -14.16
N ALA A 601 -21.02 -17.92 -13.68
CA ALA A 601 -21.17 -16.68 -14.42
C ALA A 601 -19.85 -16.40 -15.14
N ASN A 602 -19.82 -16.58 -16.46
CA ASN A 602 -18.66 -16.33 -17.31
C ASN A 602 -19.01 -15.23 -18.32
N SER A 603 -18.37 -14.08 -18.21
CA SER A 603 -18.05 -13.21 -19.35
C SER A 603 -17.00 -12.19 -18.92
N LEU A 604 -15.72 -12.46 -19.22
CA LEU A 604 -14.68 -11.53 -19.66
C LEU A 604 -13.31 -12.24 -19.63
N GLY A 605 -12.65 -12.34 -20.79
CA GLY A 605 -11.22 -12.70 -20.89
C GLY A 605 -10.87 -13.87 -21.81
N GLY A 606 -11.29 -13.85 -23.08
CA GLY A 606 -10.67 -14.67 -24.13
C GLY A 606 -9.39 -13.99 -24.64
N SER A 607 -8.32 -14.75 -24.89
CA SER A 607 -7.09 -14.25 -25.53
C SER A 607 -7.35 -13.85 -26.99
N ASN A 608 -6.81 -12.71 -27.44
CA ASN A 608 -7.06 -12.18 -28.79
C ASN A 608 -6.37 -12.96 -29.94
N GLY A 609 -5.72 -14.09 -29.66
CA GLY A 609 -5.11 -14.98 -30.68
C GLY A 609 -3.92 -14.39 -31.47
N LEU A 610 -3.49 -13.17 -31.17
CA LEU A 610 -2.42 -12.47 -31.88
C LEU A 610 -1.05 -13.02 -31.47
N SER A 611 -0.15 -13.20 -32.44
CA SER A 611 1.24 -13.62 -32.22
C SER A 611 2.21 -12.48 -32.55
N ILE A 612 3.36 -12.43 -31.88
CA ILE A 612 4.37 -11.38 -32.12
C ILE A 612 4.94 -11.44 -33.55
N GLY A 613 4.90 -12.62 -34.19
CA GLY A 613 5.32 -12.82 -35.57
C GLY A 613 4.47 -12.05 -36.59
N ASP A 614 3.27 -11.64 -36.20
CA ASP A 614 2.34 -10.90 -37.04
C ASP A 614 2.64 -9.40 -37.09
N PHE A 615 3.57 -8.88 -36.30
CA PHE A 615 3.86 -7.45 -36.20
C PHE A 615 5.32 -7.12 -36.49
N ARG A 616 5.55 -6.08 -37.28
CA ARG A 616 6.88 -5.53 -37.60
C ARG A 616 6.93 -4.05 -37.22
N ILE A 617 8.14 -3.59 -36.90
CA ILE A 617 8.40 -2.16 -36.69
C ILE A 617 8.00 -1.40 -37.96
N GLY A 618 7.14 -0.39 -37.80
CA GLY A 618 6.55 0.40 -38.89
C GLY A 618 5.13 -0.01 -39.27
N ASP A 619 4.60 -1.13 -38.77
CA ASP A 619 3.22 -1.54 -39.03
C ASP A 619 2.21 -0.58 -38.39
N LYS A 620 1.10 -0.35 -39.08
CA LYS A 620 -0.02 0.44 -38.57
C LYS A 620 -1.03 -0.47 -37.89
N ILE A 621 -1.47 -0.05 -36.71
CA ILE A 621 -2.49 -0.74 -35.94
C ILE A 621 -3.56 0.25 -35.49
N THR A 622 -4.76 -0.23 -35.22
CA THR A 622 -5.83 0.53 -34.58
C THR A 622 -6.12 -0.03 -33.21
N HIS A 623 -6.26 0.83 -32.21
CA HIS A 623 -6.58 0.48 -30.84
C HIS A 623 -7.90 1.15 -30.41
N ASP A 624 -8.81 0.40 -29.80
CA ASP A 624 -10.18 0.87 -29.44
C ASP A 624 -10.20 2.20 -28.68
N ARG A 625 -9.22 2.40 -27.78
CA ARG A 625 -9.08 3.62 -26.97
C ARG A 625 -8.20 4.72 -27.57
N TYR A 626 -7.18 4.37 -28.35
CA TYR A 626 -6.10 5.30 -28.75
C TYR A 626 -6.07 5.57 -30.26
N GLY A 627 -6.96 4.94 -31.03
CA GLY A 627 -7.03 5.13 -32.47
C GLY A 627 -5.85 4.52 -33.20
N LEU A 628 -5.42 5.17 -34.28
CA LEU A 628 -4.41 4.65 -35.20
C LEU A 628 -3.00 4.95 -34.66
N GLY A 629 -2.18 3.90 -34.54
CA GLY A 629 -0.80 3.98 -34.06
C GLY A 629 0.17 3.22 -34.96
N THR A 630 1.46 3.54 -34.83
CA THR A 630 2.56 2.89 -35.57
C THR A 630 3.45 2.13 -34.61
N VAL A 631 3.74 0.86 -34.89
CA VAL A 631 4.62 0.04 -34.07
C VAL A 631 6.06 0.57 -34.17
N VAL A 632 6.66 0.94 -33.04
CA VAL A 632 8.03 1.49 -32.96
C VAL A 632 9.05 0.51 -32.38
N ASP A 633 8.61 -0.46 -31.58
CA ASP A 633 9.46 -1.52 -31.02
C ASP A 633 8.64 -2.79 -30.76
N THR A 634 9.28 -3.96 -30.86
CA THR A 634 8.66 -5.27 -30.63
C THR A 634 9.58 -6.12 -29.75
N GLN A 635 9.07 -6.59 -28.60
CA GLN A 635 9.80 -7.43 -27.66
C GLN A 635 9.13 -8.80 -27.58
N ASP A 636 9.75 -9.79 -28.20
CA ASP A 636 9.31 -11.18 -28.16
C ASP A 636 9.71 -11.83 -26.83
N LYS A 637 8.70 -12.25 -26.07
CA LYS A 637 8.83 -13.00 -24.80
C LYS A 637 7.75 -14.07 -24.69
N GLY A 638 7.37 -14.69 -25.81
CA GLY A 638 6.30 -15.71 -25.84
C GLY A 638 4.94 -15.14 -25.41
N ALA A 639 4.31 -15.71 -24.39
CA ALA A 639 2.98 -15.29 -23.90
C ALA A 639 2.93 -13.85 -23.36
N ASN A 640 4.09 -13.27 -23.02
CA ASN A 640 4.22 -11.90 -22.51
C ASN A 640 4.85 -10.95 -23.53
N SER A 641 4.67 -11.21 -24.82
CA SER A 641 5.21 -10.33 -25.87
C SER A 641 4.57 -8.94 -25.82
N VAL A 642 5.41 -7.92 -25.92
CA VAL A 642 5.02 -6.51 -25.82
C VAL A 642 5.35 -5.80 -27.12
N ILE A 643 4.41 -5.00 -27.61
CA ILE A 643 4.65 -4.05 -28.69
C ILE A 643 4.64 -2.64 -28.13
N THR A 644 5.53 -1.80 -28.63
CA THR A 644 5.54 -0.37 -28.34
C THR A 644 4.98 0.35 -29.56
N VAL A 645 3.95 1.16 -29.36
CA VAL A 645 3.16 1.78 -30.43
C VAL A 645 3.08 3.27 -30.18
N ASP A 646 3.42 4.06 -31.19
CA ASP A 646 3.28 5.51 -31.19
C ASP A 646 1.91 5.89 -31.77
N PHE A 647 1.03 6.45 -30.93
CA PHE A 647 -0.30 6.95 -31.32
C PHE A 647 -0.28 8.44 -31.67
N GLY A 648 0.89 9.05 -31.88
CA GLY A 648 1.02 10.46 -32.22
C GLY A 648 0.67 11.36 -31.03
N THR A 649 -0.55 11.94 -31.04
CA THR A 649 -0.98 12.91 -30.01
C THR A 649 -1.11 12.29 -28.61
N ASP A 650 -1.41 11.00 -28.51
CA ASP A 650 -1.53 10.27 -27.23
C ASP A 650 -0.19 9.68 -26.73
N GLY A 651 0.88 9.90 -27.51
CA GLY A 651 2.24 9.47 -27.21
C GLY A 651 2.49 7.98 -27.41
N VAL A 652 3.70 7.56 -27.02
CA VAL A 652 4.17 6.19 -27.16
C VAL A 652 3.64 5.32 -26.01
N LYS A 653 2.97 4.21 -26.33
CA LYS A 653 2.41 3.26 -25.37
C LYS A 653 3.01 1.88 -25.55
N ARG A 654 3.24 1.17 -24.45
CA ARG A 654 3.64 -0.24 -24.43
C ARG A 654 2.41 -1.10 -24.17
N LEU A 655 2.11 -2.01 -25.08
CA LEU A 655 0.91 -2.84 -25.08
C LEU A 655 1.29 -4.32 -25.08
N LEU A 656 0.65 -5.08 -24.21
CA LEU A 656 0.82 -6.53 -24.15
C LEU A 656 -0.06 -7.19 -25.21
N LEU A 657 0.55 -7.91 -26.14
CA LEU A 657 -0.09 -8.36 -27.39
C LEU A 657 -1.35 -9.21 -27.16
N ARG A 658 -1.36 -10.04 -26.12
CA ARG A 658 -2.44 -11.00 -25.84
C ARG A 658 -3.76 -10.36 -25.38
N VAL A 659 -3.68 -9.19 -24.77
CA VAL A 659 -4.80 -8.50 -24.11
C VAL A 659 -5.09 -7.14 -24.71
N ALA A 660 -4.21 -6.64 -25.58
CA ALA A 660 -4.40 -5.37 -26.26
C ALA A 660 -5.57 -5.49 -27.24
N PRO A 661 -6.61 -4.65 -27.14
CA PRO A 661 -7.68 -4.57 -28.12
C PRO A 661 -7.16 -3.81 -29.34
N ILE A 662 -6.38 -4.52 -30.17
CA ILE A 662 -5.71 -3.98 -31.35
C ILE A 662 -6.07 -4.77 -32.59
N GLU A 663 -6.29 -4.06 -33.69
CA GLU A 663 -6.43 -4.64 -35.02
C GLU A 663 -5.28 -4.15 -35.89
N LYS A 664 -4.65 -5.06 -36.64
CA LYS A 664 -3.62 -4.70 -37.61
C LYS A 664 -4.28 -4.25 -38.91
N LEU A 665 -3.82 -3.13 -39.48
CA LEU A 665 -4.31 -2.57 -40.75
C LEU A 665 -3.53 -3.04 -41.98
#